data_AF-A0A3D5VG84-F1
#
_entry.id   AF-A0A3D5VG84-F1
#
_cell.length_a   1.000
_cell.length_b   1.000
_cell.length_c   1.000
_cell.angle_alpha   90.00
_cell.angle_beta   90.00
_cell.angle_gamma   90.00
#
_symmetry.space_group_name_H-M   'P 1'
#
loop_
_entity.id
_entity.type
_entity.pdbx_description
1 polymer ?
#
loop_
_entity_poly.entity_id
_entity_poly.type
_entity_poly.pdbx_seq_one_letter_code
_entity_poly.pdbx_strand_id
1 'polypeptide(L)'
;IGFYLLSTLAARDFRFISTLEMVDRIDKTLSSVESMEKWKGHLYNWYAIKDLELLRPRFVSTVDSGNFASMLVALAQGLRECLDRPLFDAASTQELLVIPGIEATGPLDNSLGSWKEILAQPANAASPRGRRLLNMYREELACLFPHTEILTHPPEFLHRDMSFRRLAQLAKGAAENPSPGNLARSYEDMLAEIDSLLAEGESWQREYLLVWKDDLLRVAAAAKELAGELHRHIARIEALVKDTDFSALYNSRRDLFSIGYSVDEEKLIESNYDLLASEARLTSYLAIVQRQVPAKHWHKQGRALVRVEGTRALVSWSGTMFEYLMPLLLMKNYTNTLLAETVESVISAQRSYAKKRNVPWGVSESAYYAFDYRLNYQYRAFGIPDLGLKRGLADDMVVSPYSTLLALPFAPKAAIENIRQLLAEGMGGKYGLFEAVDYTPERVPAKKNKAVVQSYFAHHQGMSLISLANYLNDFAMVRRFHNDPRVRAGELMLQETPSLQPVLTKQIREPVLQLRAKAEEEREVVRSFGLPQGMPPNCHLLSNGSYTVLLTDSGSGYSRNAQVQVSRWRENLGYKYGTFIFIKSLNTDQVWSATLAPFHVEPDFYRVRFFQDRASFFRETANFDTKTEVIVSTEDNAEIRRVTLTNHGTKEASLEITSFFEPALSRQDSDLAHPAFNNLFVQTEPVHEHNGLLAFRRPRSEKDPSLFVLHLVTVEGESVGTVQYETDRGKFIGRGKDISCPAALHQPLTNTSGQVLDPVMSLRRQIKLGPGQSAAVTFVTAQGSSRTEMLKLAGKYSDPAAGQRAFDMAYTRSLVERRFLNLSPQLLAASQQAIGHLVFLSPTRRQYEEVIARNTLAQQGLWAQGISGDNP
;
A
#
# COMPACT_ATOMS: atom_id res chain seq x y z
N ILE A 1 -13.30 -0.08 10.42
CA ILE A 1 -14.74 0.23 10.19
C ILE A 1 -15.27 1.23 11.21
N GLY A 2 -15.20 0.95 12.53
CA GLY A 2 -15.71 1.88 13.56
C GLY A 2 -15.18 3.32 13.45
N PHE A 3 -13.87 3.46 13.23
CA PHE A 3 -13.25 4.77 13.04
C PHE A 3 -13.81 5.53 11.83
N TYR A 4 -14.17 4.83 10.75
CA TYR A 4 -14.78 5.45 9.57
C TYR A 4 -16.20 5.95 9.86
N LEU A 5 -17.01 5.17 10.57
CA LEU A 5 -18.37 5.58 10.96
C LEU A 5 -18.34 6.82 11.85
N LEU A 6 -17.46 6.83 12.86
CA LEU A 6 -17.32 7.99 13.75
C LEU A 6 -16.67 9.19 13.05
N SER A 7 -15.77 8.94 12.09
CA SER A 7 -15.24 9.98 11.19
C SER A 7 -16.32 10.57 10.28
N THR A 8 -17.33 9.79 9.89
CA THR A 8 -18.46 10.27 9.09
C THR A 8 -19.35 11.21 9.92
N LEU A 9 -19.61 10.85 11.17
CA LEU A 9 -20.27 11.74 12.13
C LEU A 9 -19.43 13.02 12.38
N ALA A 10 -18.12 12.90 12.59
CA ALA A 10 -17.22 14.03 12.74
C ALA A 10 -17.20 14.93 11.49
N ALA A 11 -17.23 14.35 10.29
CA ALA A 11 -17.30 15.10 9.04
C ALA A 11 -18.61 15.89 8.94
N ARG A 12 -19.73 15.35 9.44
CA ARG A 12 -20.99 16.09 9.55
C ARG A 12 -20.90 17.20 10.61
N ASP A 13 -20.20 16.97 11.73
CA ASP A 13 -19.97 18.02 12.73
C ASP A 13 -19.12 19.16 12.18
N PHE A 14 -18.08 18.85 11.38
CA PHE A 14 -17.24 19.81 10.65
C PHE A 14 -17.88 20.38 9.40
N ARG A 15 -19.12 19.99 9.08
CA ARG A 15 -19.85 20.45 7.89
C ARG A 15 -19.13 20.13 6.57
N PHE A 16 -18.32 19.05 6.54
CA PHE A 16 -17.71 18.52 5.31
C PHE A 16 -18.68 17.69 4.48
N ILE A 17 -19.78 17.24 5.09
CA ILE A 17 -20.90 16.53 4.47
C ILE A 17 -22.22 16.98 5.11
N SER A 18 -23.31 16.90 4.34
CA SER A 18 -24.66 17.14 4.83
C SER A 18 -25.15 16.01 5.75
N THR A 19 -26.27 16.21 6.43
CA THR A 19 -26.91 15.18 7.26
C THR A 19 -27.42 14.02 6.39
N LEU A 20 -27.99 14.31 5.21
CA LEU A 20 -28.41 13.29 4.24
C LEU A 20 -27.22 12.41 3.77
N GLU A 21 -26.09 13.02 3.42
CA GLU A 21 -24.89 12.27 3.00
C GLU A 21 -24.30 11.45 4.16
N MET A 22 -24.36 11.96 5.40
CA MET A 22 -23.95 11.21 6.59
C MET A 22 -24.81 9.95 6.78
N VAL A 23 -26.13 10.08 6.67
CA VAL A 23 -27.10 8.99 6.83
C VAL A 23 -26.90 7.93 5.75
N ASP A 24 -26.78 8.32 4.48
CA ASP A 24 -26.51 7.39 3.36
C ASP A 24 -25.21 6.58 3.56
N ARG A 25 -24.12 7.25 3.97
CA ARG A 25 -22.84 6.57 4.23
C ARG A 25 -22.91 5.59 5.39
N ILE A 26 -23.60 5.97 6.46
CA ILE A 26 -23.81 5.10 7.61
C ILE A 26 -24.65 3.89 7.18
N ASP A 27 -25.74 4.11 6.44
CA ASP A 27 -26.61 3.04 5.96
C ASP A 27 -25.84 2.00 5.15
N LYS A 28 -25.14 2.43 4.10
CA LYS A 28 -24.34 1.55 3.23
C LYS A 28 -23.31 0.74 4.01
N THR A 29 -22.70 1.36 5.01
CA THR A 29 -21.68 0.72 5.83
C THR A 29 -22.29 -0.29 6.80
N LEU A 30 -23.39 0.07 7.48
CA LEU A 30 -24.11 -0.84 8.37
C LEU A 30 -24.64 -2.05 7.59
N SER A 31 -25.21 -1.82 6.41
CA SER A 31 -25.74 -2.89 5.54
C SER A 31 -24.64 -3.87 5.12
N SER A 32 -23.44 -3.36 4.85
CA SER A 32 -22.26 -4.20 4.57
C SER A 32 -21.77 -4.95 5.81
N VAL A 33 -21.74 -4.31 6.97
CA VAL A 33 -21.34 -4.95 8.23
C VAL A 33 -22.33 -6.06 8.62
N GLU A 34 -23.62 -5.84 8.43
CA GLU A 34 -24.67 -6.82 8.75
C GLU A 34 -24.55 -8.07 7.88
N SER A 35 -24.18 -7.94 6.60
CA SER A 35 -23.99 -9.07 5.68
C SER A 35 -22.67 -9.84 5.87
N MET A 36 -21.67 -9.25 6.53
CA MET A 36 -20.41 -9.93 6.84
C MET A 36 -20.61 -11.10 7.81
N GLU A 37 -19.92 -12.22 7.55
CA GLU A 37 -19.85 -13.33 8.52
C GLU A 37 -19.20 -12.86 9.82
N LYS A 38 -19.74 -13.32 10.97
CA LYS A 38 -19.29 -12.94 12.32
C LYS A 38 -19.14 -14.17 13.19
N TRP A 39 -18.19 -14.14 14.11
CA TRP A 39 -18.04 -15.15 15.16
C TRP A 39 -18.55 -14.60 16.47
N LYS A 40 -19.69 -15.12 16.97
CA LYS A 40 -20.34 -14.65 18.22
C LYS A 40 -20.53 -13.12 18.27
N GLY A 41 -20.99 -12.55 17.15
CA GLY A 41 -21.16 -11.09 16.98
C GLY A 41 -19.86 -10.32 16.69
N HIS A 42 -18.68 -10.93 16.85
CA HIS A 42 -17.41 -10.30 16.50
C HIS A 42 -17.12 -10.35 15.00
N LEU A 43 -16.60 -9.24 14.48
CA LEU A 43 -16.02 -9.21 13.14
C LEU A 43 -14.66 -9.91 13.13
N TYR A 44 -14.34 -10.57 12.02
CA TYR A 44 -13.00 -11.05 11.74
C TYR A 44 -12.08 -9.88 11.35
N ASN A 45 -10.77 -10.07 11.49
CA ASN A 45 -9.82 -9.01 11.18
C ASN A 45 -9.74 -8.65 9.68
N TRP A 46 -10.03 -9.59 8.79
CA TRP A 46 -9.85 -9.40 7.34
C TRP A 46 -10.97 -10.03 6.50
N TYR A 47 -11.52 -9.20 5.61
CA TYR A 47 -12.52 -9.58 4.60
C TYR A 47 -12.04 -9.11 3.23
N ALA A 48 -12.34 -9.86 2.18
CA ALA A 48 -12.17 -9.43 0.81
C ALA A 48 -13.17 -8.29 0.49
N ILE A 49 -12.67 -7.23 -0.17
CA ILE A 49 -13.46 -6.00 -0.37
C ILE A 49 -14.59 -6.17 -1.40
N LYS A 50 -14.48 -7.12 -2.33
CA LYS A 50 -15.41 -7.26 -3.46
C LYS A 50 -16.65 -8.09 -3.12
N ASP A 51 -16.47 -9.16 -2.38
CA ASP A 51 -17.45 -10.23 -2.15
C ASP A 51 -17.63 -10.57 -0.67
N LEU A 52 -16.89 -9.89 0.23
CA LEU A 52 -16.93 -10.09 1.67
C LEU A 52 -16.46 -11.48 2.12
N GLU A 53 -15.72 -12.20 1.27
CA GLU A 53 -15.15 -13.50 1.63
C GLU A 53 -14.14 -13.35 2.79
N LEU A 54 -14.15 -14.31 3.72
CA LEU A 54 -13.21 -14.34 4.84
C LEU A 54 -11.79 -14.64 4.36
N LEU A 55 -10.85 -13.77 4.74
CA LEU A 55 -9.44 -13.99 4.46
C LEU A 55 -8.78 -14.77 5.60
N ARG A 56 -7.90 -15.71 5.26
CA ARG A 56 -7.12 -16.47 6.24
C ARG A 56 -5.90 -15.67 6.71
N PRO A 57 -5.48 -15.82 7.99
CA PRO A 57 -6.11 -16.67 9.02
C PRO A 57 -7.41 -16.06 9.56
N ARG A 58 -8.40 -16.91 9.89
CA ARG A 58 -9.66 -16.46 10.49
C ARG A 58 -9.43 -16.11 11.95
N PHE A 59 -9.21 -14.83 12.20
CA PHE A 59 -8.85 -14.31 13.52
C PHE A 59 -9.83 -13.25 14.00
N VAL A 60 -10.16 -13.32 15.29
CA VAL A 60 -10.97 -12.32 15.99
C VAL A 60 -10.11 -11.62 17.03
N SER A 61 -9.92 -10.31 16.86
CA SER A 61 -9.17 -9.46 17.79
C SER A 61 -10.08 -8.88 18.88
N THR A 62 -9.65 -9.00 20.15
CA THR A 62 -10.35 -8.42 21.31
C THR A 62 -10.34 -6.89 21.25
N VAL A 63 -9.23 -6.30 20.84
CA VAL A 63 -9.07 -4.84 20.73
C VAL A 63 -9.90 -4.29 19.59
N ASP A 64 -9.83 -4.89 18.40
CA ASP A 64 -10.56 -4.37 17.24
C ASP A 64 -12.07 -4.47 17.46
N SER A 65 -12.52 -5.57 18.08
CA SER A 65 -13.91 -5.75 18.48
C SER A 65 -14.38 -4.70 19.48
N GLY A 66 -13.60 -4.43 20.54
CA GLY A 66 -13.98 -3.44 21.55
C GLY A 66 -13.91 -2.01 21.04
N ASN A 67 -12.93 -1.69 20.19
CA ASN A 67 -12.86 -0.41 19.50
C ASN A 67 -14.09 -0.21 18.60
N PHE A 68 -14.45 -1.22 17.81
CA PHE A 68 -15.64 -1.18 16.96
C PHE A 68 -16.91 -0.96 17.78
N ALA A 69 -17.16 -1.80 18.78
CA ALA A 69 -18.36 -1.70 19.62
C ALA A 69 -18.44 -0.37 20.40
N SER A 70 -17.31 0.14 20.91
CA SER A 70 -17.29 1.42 21.63
C SER A 70 -17.60 2.60 20.71
N MET A 71 -17.07 2.58 19.48
CA MET A 71 -17.38 3.61 18.48
C MET A 71 -18.84 3.54 18.03
N LEU A 72 -19.42 2.34 17.96
CA LEU A 72 -20.84 2.17 17.70
C LEU A 72 -21.72 2.77 18.82
N VAL A 73 -21.34 2.60 20.09
CA VAL A 73 -22.04 3.26 21.20
C VAL A 73 -21.98 4.78 21.06
N ALA A 74 -20.79 5.34 20.79
CA ALA A 74 -20.63 6.78 20.56
C ALA A 74 -21.43 7.28 19.34
N LEU A 75 -21.46 6.49 18.27
CA LEU A 75 -22.21 6.78 17.05
C LEU A 75 -23.72 6.81 17.32
N ALA A 76 -24.27 5.81 18.02
CA ALA A 76 -25.69 5.78 18.37
C ALA A 76 -26.11 7.02 19.18
N GLN A 77 -25.28 7.43 20.16
CA GLN A 77 -25.53 8.66 20.93
C GLN A 77 -25.38 9.92 20.07
N GLY A 78 -24.45 9.93 19.11
CA GLY A 78 -24.31 11.02 18.13
C GLY A 78 -25.48 11.14 17.17
N LEU A 79 -26.07 10.03 16.73
CA LEU A 79 -27.28 10.03 15.89
C LEU A 79 -28.51 10.49 16.67
N ARG A 80 -28.60 10.15 17.97
CA ARG A 80 -29.62 10.72 18.87
C ARG A 80 -29.49 12.23 18.99
N GLU A 81 -28.28 12.72 19.22
CA GLU A 81 -28.01 14.16 19.22
C GLU A 81 -28.41 14.81 17.89
N CYS A 82 -28.17 14.14 16.75
CA CYS A 82 -28.57 14.64 15.43
C CYS A 82 -30.08 14.81 15.26
N LEU A 83 -30.93 14.04 15.97
CA LEU A 83 -32.39 14.20 15.89
C LEU A 83 -32.84 15.55 16.48
N ASP A 84 -32.16 16.04 17.50
CA ASP A 84 -32.53 17.26 18.24
C ASP A 84 -31.66 18.47 17.89
N ARG A 85 -30.52 18.26 17.20
CA ARG A 85 -29.63 19.33 16.75
C ARG A 85 -30.12 19.95 15.44
N PRO A 86 -30.19 21.29 15.34
CA PRO A 86 -30.49 21.99 14.09
C PRO A 86 -29.62 21.49 12.92
N LEU A 87 -30.24 21.36 11.75
CA LEU A 87 -29.55 21.10 10.48
C LEU A 87 -28.66 22.27 10.07
N PHE A 88 -29.15 23.48 10.34
CA PHE A 88 -28.51 24.76 10.02
C PHE A 88 -28.39 25.59 11.31
N ASP A 89 -27.16 25.95 11.70
CA ASP A 89 -26.89 26.77 12.90
C ASP A 89 -25.91 27.92 12.60
N ALA A 90 -25.72 28.81 13.59
CA ALA A 90 -24.89 30.01 13.55
C ALA A 90 -23.42 29.76 13.17
N ALA A 91 -22.83 28.74 13.77
CA ALA A 91 -21.44 28.36 13.52
C ALA A 91 -21.29 27.81 12.10
N SER A 92 -22.33 27.15 11.61
CA SER A 92 -22.33 26.46 10.33
C SER A 92 -22.21 27.42 9.14
N THR A 93 -22.69 28.68 9.19
CA THR A 93 -22.61 29.62 8.05
C THR A 93 -21.18 30.12 7.82
N GLN A 94 -20.45 30.46 8.88
CA GLN A 94 -19.07 30.95 8.78
C GLN A 94 -18.10 29.84 8.34
N GLU A 95 -18.26 28.62 8.86
CA GLU A 95 -17.38 27.49 8.53
C GLU A 95 -17.56 27.00 7.08
N LEU A 96 -18.81 27.00 6.57
CA LEU A 96 -19.09 26.62 5.18
C LEU A 96 -18.44 27.56 4.15
N LEU A 97 -18.17 28.81 4.54
CA LEU A 97 -17.54 29.83 3.70
C LEU A 97 -16.02 29.70 3.69
N VAL A 98 -15.41 29.22 4.77
CA VAL A 98 -13.94 29.04 4.87
C VAL A 98 -13.46 27.85 4.03
N ILE A 99 -14.21 26.74 3.99
CA ILE A 99 -13.77 25.48 3.34
C ILE A 99 -13.57 25.62 1.81
N PRO A 100 -14.36 26.42 1.07
CA PRO A 100 -14.17 26.65 -0.37
C PRO A 100 -13.42 27.95 -0.71
N GLY A 101 -13.09 28.79 0.28
CA GLY A 101 -12.55 30.14 0.06
C GLY A 101 -13.60 31.15 -0.42
N ILE A 102 -14.83 31.07 0.10
CA ILE A 102 -15.92 31.99 -0.22
C ILE A 102 -15.84 33.19 0.74
N GLU A 103 -15.68 34.39 0.21
CA GLU A 103 -15.78 35.62 1.02
C GLU A 103 -17.26 35.93 1.30
N ALA A 104 -17.62 36.02 2.59
CA ALA A 104 -18.98 36.39 3.01
C ALA A 104 -19.25 37.87 2.68
N THR A 105 -20.27 38.17 1.88
CA THR A 105 -20.76 39.54 1.66
C THR A 105 -22.00 39.81 2.52
N GLY A 106 -21.83 40.12 3.81
CA GLY A 106 -22.92 40.59 4.68
C GLY A 106 -22.92 40.04 6.11
N PRO A 107 -23.67 40.65 7.06
CA PRO A 107 -23.85 40.11 8.40
C PRO A 107 -24.74 38.86 8.33
N LEU A 108 -24.15 37.70 8.63
CA LEU A 108 -24.86 36.43 8.67
C LEU A 108 -25.60 36.31 10.00
N ASP A 109 -26.92 36.16 9.95
CA ASP A 109 -27.73 35.81 11.12
C ASP A 109 -28.03 34.30 11.15
N ASN A 110 -28.57 33.83 12.26
CA ASN A 110 -28.80 32.40 12.51
C ASN A 110 -30.06 31.88 11.81
N SER A 111 -30.60 32.62 10.85
CA SER A 111 -31.87 32.27 10.20
C SER A 111 -31.65 31.33 9.02
N LEU A 112 -32.69 30.55 8.73
CA LEU A 112 -32.80 29.76 7.50
C LEU A 112 -32.71 30.66 6.23
N GLY A 113 -33.02 31.96 6.36
CA GLY A 113 -32.90 32.96 5.30
C GLY A 113 -31.45 33.20 4.89
N SER A 114 -30.54 33.41 5.85
CA SER A 114 -29.10 33.57 5.61
C SER A 114 -28.49 32.38 4.85
N TRP A 115 -28.95 31.15 5.15
CA TRP A 115 -28.52 29.93 4.45
C TRP A 115 -28.96 29.89 3.00
N LYS A 116 -30.19 30.30 2.71
CA LYS A 116 -30.69 30.40 1.34
C LYS A 116 -29.84 31.36 0.51
N GLU A 117 -29.47 32.50 1.08
CA GLU A 117 -28.62 33.49 0.42
C GLU A 117 -27.22 32.93 0.11
N ILE A 118 -26.57 32.29 1.09
CA ILE A 118 -25.27 31.62 0.87
C ILE A 118 -25.37 30.58 -0.24
N LEU A 119 -26.39 29.72 -0.19
CA LEU A 119 -26.57 28.65 -1.17
C LEU A 119 -27.03 29.17 -2.54
N ALA A 120 -27.60 30.37 -2.63
CA ALA A 120 -27.99 31.00 -3.90
C ALA A 120 -26.80 31.60 -4.67
N GLN A 121 -25.67 31.85 -4.00
CA GLN A 121 -24.50 32.43 -4.66
C GLN A 121 -23.99 31.52 -5.81
N PRO A 122 -23.67 32.10 -6.98
CA PRO A 122 -23.20 31.32 -8.12
C PRO A 122 -21.88 30.63 -7.76
N ALA A 123 -21.84 29.31 -7.94
CA ALA A 123 -20.72 28.43 -7.60
C ALA A 123 -19.45 28.67 -8.46
N ASN A 124 -19.41 29.76 -9.23
CA ASN A 124 -18.42 30.05 -10.27
C ASN A 124 -17.05 30.51 -9.70
N ALA A 125 -16.93 30.73 -8.39
CA ALA A 125 -15.65 31.03 -7.73
C ALA A 125 -15.04 29.85 -6.97
N ALA A 126 -15.76 28.74 -6.75
CA ALA A 126 -15.36 27.68 -5.84
C ALA A 126 -14.68 26.48 -6.54
N SER A 127 -13.65 25.91 -5.88
CA SER A 127 -12.99 24.66 -6.31
C SER A 127 -14.00 23.50 -6.55
N PRO A 128 -13.66 22.45 -7.33
CA PRO A 128 -14.54 21.29 -7.52
C PRO A 128 -15.07 20.66 -6.21
N ARG A 129 -14.27 20.73 -5.13
CA ARG A 129 -14.67 20.28 -3.79
C ARG A 129 -15.74 21.18 -3.17
N GLY A 130 -15.56 22.49 -3.28
CA GLY A 130 -16.54 23.49 -2.84
C GLY A 130 -17.90 23.34 -3.51
N ARG A 131 -17.91 23.13 -4.83
CA ARG A 131 -19.15 22.91 -5.59
C ARG A 131 -19.90 21.67 -5.12
N ARG A 132 -19.18 20.57 -4.89
CA ARG A 132 -19.79 19.34 -4.35
C ARG A 132 -20.40 19.59 -2.97
N LEU A 133 -19.70 20.32 -2.11
CA LEU A 133 -20.19 20.67 -0.77
C LEU A 133 -21.50 21.48 -0.82
N LEU A 134 -21.50 22.58 -1.57
CA LEU A 134 -22.69 23.43 -1.69
C LEU A 134 -23.89 22.69 -2.29
N ASN A 135 -23.66 21.79 -3.26
CA ASN A 135 -24.74 20.99 -3.84
C ASN A 135 -25.37 20.05 -2.81
N MET A 136 -24.58 19.37 -1.97
CA MET A 136 -25.12 18.50 -0.91
C MET A 136 -26.04 19.28 0.06
N TYR A 137 -25.68 20.52 0.39
CA TYR A 137 -26.50 21.37 1.27
C TYR A 137 -27.71 21.99 0.57
N ARG A 138 -27.62 22.30 -0.74
CA ARG A 138 -28.78 22.70 -1.55
C ARG A 138 -29.82 21.59 -1.63
N GLU A 139 -29.36 20.36 -1.84
CA GLU A 139 -30.23 19.17 -1.85
C GLU A 139 -30.90 18.97 -0.49
N GLU A 140 -30.14 19.10 0.61
CA GLU A 140 -30.70 19.02 1.98
C GLU A 140 -31.75 20.11 2.25
N LEU A 141 -31.47 21.36 1.86
CA LEU A 141 -32.41 22.46 2.02
C LEU A 141 -33.68 22.27 1.19
N ALA A 142 -33.55 21.86 -0.08
CA ALA A 142 -34.69 21.63 -0.97
C ALA A 142 -35.54 20.44 -0.53
N CYS A 143 -34.93 19.43 0.07
CA CYS A 143 -35.62 18.21 0.53
C CYS A 143 -36.44 18.46 1.81
N LEU A 144 -35.94 19.29 2.73
CA LEU A 144 -36.47 19.38 4.09
C LEU A 144 -37.23 20.67 4.41
N PHE A 145 -37.22 21.67 3.53
CA PHE A 145 -37.85 22.97 3.80
C PHE A 145 -38.82 23.37 2.68
N PRO A 146 -40.11 23.60 3.00
CA PRO A 146 -41.08 24.04 2.01
C PRO A 146 -40.81 25.52 1.75
N HIS A 147 -40.52 25.91 0.49
CA HIS A 147 -40.20 27.27 0.06
C HIS A 147 -39.74 28.15 1.21
N THR A 148 -38.46 28.10 1.61
CA THR A 148 -37.85 28.78 2.79
C THR A 148 -38.51 30.08 3.29
N GLU A 149 -39.05 30.91 2.40
CA GLU A 149 -39.93 32.06 2.66
C GLU A 149 -41.15 31.76 3.53
N ILE A 150 -41.81 30.61 3.40
CA ILE A 150 -43.00 30.24 4.19
C ILE A 150 -42.67 30.13 5.69
N LEU A 151 -41.49 29.59 6.02
CA LEU A 151 -41.03 29.45 7.41
C LEU A 151 -40.30 30.69 7.93
N THR A 152 -39.65 31.46 7.06
CA THR A 152 -38.85 32.64 7.45
C THR A 152 -39.64 33.94 7.40
N HIS A 153 -40.60 34.04 6.48
CA HIS A 153 -41.46 35.19 6.22
C HIS A 153 -42.92 34.72 6.05
N PRO A 154 -43.51 34.07 7.08
CA PRO A 154 -44.91 33.69 7.04
C PRO A 154 -45.79 34.91 6.73
N PRO A 155 -46.86 34.76 5.92
CA PRO A 155 -47.77 35.86 5.62
C PRO A 155 -48.31 36.55 6.88
N GLU A 156 -48.46 37.88 6.84
CA GLU A 156 -48.89 38.67 8.00
C GLU A 156 -50.19 38.17 8.65
N PHE A 157 -51.08 37.57 7.85
CA PHE A 157 -52.35 37.07 8.34
C PHE A 157 -52.22 35.95 9.37
N LEU A 158 -51.17 35.12 9.27
CA LEU A 158 -50.92 34.03 10.22
C LEU A 158 -50.68 34.55 11.64
N HIS A 159 -50.22 35.80 11.76
CA HIS A 159 -49.97 36.46 13.04
C HIS A 159 -51.09 37.38 13.50
N ARG A 160 -51.88 37.94 12.58
CA ARG A 160 -52.94 38.91 12.89
C ARG A 160 -54.26 38.25 13.26
N ASP A 161 -54.58 37.10 12.67
CA ASP A 161 -55.84 36.40 12.93
C ASP A 161 -55.64 35.29 13.96
N MET A 162 -56.46 35.33 15.02
CA MET A 162 -56.40 34.40 16.15
C MET A 162 -56.61 32.94 15.73
N SER A 163 -57.34 32.71 14.64
CA SER A 163 -57.62 31.38 14.09
C SER A 163 -56.35 30.67 13.61
N PHE A 164 -55.32 31.42 13.22
CA PHE A 164 -54.06 30.88 12.68
C PHE A 164 -52.90 30.89 13.68
N ARG A 165 -53.13 31.36 14.91
CA ARG A 165 -52.07 31.54 15.92
C ARG A 165 -51.29 30.24 16.19
N ARG A 166 -51.97 29.09 16.23
CA ARG A 166 -51.33 27.78 16.45
C ARG A 166 -50.43 27.39 15.29
N LEU A 167 -50.91 27.54 14.05
CA LEU A 167 -50.13 27.30 12.84
C LEU A 167 -48.88 28.20 12.79
N ALA A 168 -49.00 29.48 13.14
CA ALA A 168 -47.88 30.40 13.24
C ALA A 168 -46.86 30.00 14.32
N GLN A 169 -47.32 29.50 15.47
CA GLN A 169 -46.45 29.02 16.54
C GLN A 169 -45.65 27.77 16.14
N LEU A 170 -46.30 26.84 15.43
CA LEU A 170 -45.64 25.63 14.92
C LEU A 170 -44.59 25.95 13.84
N ALA A 171 -44.94 26.83 12.90
CA ALA A 171 -44.00 27.30 11.87
C ALA A 171 -42.78 28.00 12.48
N LYS A 172 -43.02 28.87 13.47
CA LYS A 172 -41.95 29.53 14.24
C LYS A 172 -41.06 28.52 14.97
N GLY A 173 -41.65 27.53 15.65
CA GLY A 173 -40.89 26.49 16.34
C GLY A 173 -40.03 25.63 15.40
N ALA A 174 -40.54 25.32 14.19
CA ALA A 174 -39.79 24.62 13.15
C ALA A 174 -38.62 25.46 12.62
N ALA A 175 -38.81 26.78 12.47
CA ALA A 175 -37.77 27.70 12.00
C ALA A 175 -36.69 27.98 13.07
N GLU A 176 -37.06 28.07 14.35
CA GLU A 176 -36.13 28.33 15.46
C GLU A 176 -35.27 27.10 15.80
N ASN A 177 -35.80 25.89 15.64
CA ASN A 177 -35.04 24.65 15.81
C ASN A 177 -35.29 23.68 14.64
N PRO A 178 -34.60 23.86 13.50
CA PRO A 178 -34.79 23.02 12.32
C PRO A 178 -34.03 21.68 12.45
N SER A 179 -34.28 20.91 13.51
CA SER A 179 -33.70 19.58 13.69
C SER A 179 -34.57 18.51 13.01
N PRO A 180 -34.03 17.37 12.55
CA PRO A 180 -34.81 16.30 11.91
C PRO A 180 -36.02 15.85 12.74
N GLY A 181 -35.83 15.65 14.05
CA GLY A 181 -36.89 15.24 14.96
C GLY A 181 -37.94 16.33 15.21
N ASN A 182 -37.53 17.61 15.25
CA ASN A 182 -38.47 18.72 15.41
C ASN A 182 -39.26 18.96 14.12
N LEU A 183 -38.60 19.00 12.97
CA LEU A 183 -39.24 19.18 11.66
C LEU A 183 -40.28 18.08 11.40
N ALA A 184 -39.93 16.81 11.64
CA ALA A 184 -40.87 15.70 11.46
C ALA A 184 -42.16 15.89 12.29
N ARG A 185 -42.04 16.29 13.57
CA ARG A 185 -43.21 16.53 14.44
C ARG A 185 -43.97 17.79 14.04
N SER A 186 -43.27 18.91 13.89
CA SER A 186 -43.89 20.20 13.59
C SER A 186 -44.59 20.21 12.24
N TYR A 187 -44.05 19.53 11.22
CA TYR A 187 -44.70 19.43 9.92
C TYR A 187 -45.97 18.57 9.96
N GLU A 188 -45.98 17.46 10.70
CA GLU A 188 -47.19 16.67 10.92
C GLU A 188 -48.27 17.47 11.69
N ASP A 189 -47.87 18.18 12.75
CA ASP A 189 -48.79 19.03 13.52
C ASP A 189 -49.36 20.18 12.68
N MET A 190 -48.53 20.79 11.82
CA MET A 190 -48.99 21.85 10.90
C MET A 190 -49.95 21.31 9.83
N LEU A 191 -49.72 20.12 9.29
CA LEU A 191 -50.65 19.48 8.35
C LEU A 191 -52.02 19.22 9.00
N ALA A 192 -52.03 18.69 10.23
CA ALA A 192 -53.26 18.45 10.98
C ALA A 192 -54.02 19.76 11.27
N GLU A 193 -53.30 20.83 11.62
CA GLU A 193 -53.90 22.15 11.84
C GLU A 193 -54.47 22.75 10.55
N ILE A 194 -53.76 22.65 9.43
CA ILE A 194 -54.24 23.10 8.12
C ILE A 194 -55.51 22.33 7.73
N ASP A 195 -55.56 21.02 7.98
CA ASP A 195 -56.76 20.21 7.71
C ASP A 195 -57.97 20.62 8.54
N SER A 196 -57.77 20.97 9.81
CA SER A 196 -58.83 21.54 10.66
C SER A 196 -59.35 22.86 10.10
N LEU A 197 -58.43 23.78 9.76
CA LEU A 197 -58.77 25.11 9.22
C LEU A 197 -59.47 25.02 7.86
N LEU A 198 -59.11 24.05 7.02
CA LEU A 198 -59.79 23.79 5.75
C LEU A 198 -61.19 23.18 5.92
N ALA A 199 -61.42 22.44 7.01
CA ALA A 199 -62.71 21.81 7.32
C ALA A 199 -63.74 22.79 7.92
N GLU A 200 -63.29 23.82 8.66
CA GLU A 200 -64.16 24.77 9.36
C GLU A 200 -64.86 25.79 8.44
N GLY A 201 -64.38 26.01 7.21
CA GLY A 201 -65.14 26.64 6.11
C GLY A 201 -65.13 28.18 6.00
N GLU A 202 -64.92 28.65 4.76
CA GLU A 202 -64.85 30.05 4.26
C GLU A 202 -63.78 30.98 4.85
N SER A 203 -62.53 30.52 4.87
CA SER A 203 -61.40 31.46 4.84
C SER A 203 -61.13 31.91 3.40
N TRP A 204 -61.06 33.23 3.17
CA TRP A 204 -60.56 33.85 1.94
C TRP A 204 -59.12 33.43 1.56
N GLN A 205 -58.46 32.69 2.45
CA GLN A 205 -57.09 32.18 2.30
C GLN A 205 -57.04 30.68 1.99
N ARG A 206 -58.18 30.05 1.71
CA ARG A 206 -58.27 28.61 1.39
C ARG A 206 -57.28 28.19 0.31
N GLU A 207 -57.11 29.00 -0.73
CA GLU A 207 -56.15 28.75 -1.81
C GLU A 207 -54.70 28.72 -1.30
N TYR A 208 -54.32 29.66 -0.43
CA TYR A 208 -52.99 29.68 0.18
C TYR A 208 -52.75 28.45 1.07
N LEU A 209 -53.74 28.07 1.89
CA LEU A 209 -53.66 26.89 2.75
C LEU A 209 -53.50 25.60 1.93
N LEU A 210 -54.13 25.51 0.75
CA LEU A 210 -53.98 24.36 -0.14
C LEU A 210 -52.57 24.28 -0.76
N VAL A 211 -51.99 25.41 -1.19
CA VAL A 211 -50.62 25.46 -1.71
C VAL A 211 -49.62 25.10 -0.60
N TRP A 212 -49.76 25.71 0.58
CA TRP A 212 -48.90 25.40 1.71
C TRP A 212 -49.04 23.93 2.13
N LYS A 213 -50.25 23.37 2.12
CA LYS A 213 -50.46 21.94 2.39
C LYS A 213 -49.70 21.06 1.40
N ASP A 214 -49.76 21.33 0.09
CA ASP A 214 -49.05 20.51 -0.92
C ASP A 214 -47.53 20.54 -0.72
N ASP A 215 -46.98 21.73 -0.48
CA ASP A 215 -45.55 21.87 -0.18
C ASP A 215 -45.16 21.17 1.12
N LEU A 216 -45.98 21.33 2.17
CA LEU A 216 -45.74 20.76 3.48
C LEU A 216 -45.85 19.24 3.46
N LEU A 217 -46.75 18.65 2.65
CA LEU A 217 -46.89 17.20 2.50
C LEU A 217 -45.59 16.55 2.01
N ARG A 218 -44.92 17.16 1.01
CA ARG A 218 -43.66 16.65 0.45
C ARG A 218 -42.54 16.66 1.47
N VAL A 219 -42.33 17.79 2.14
CA VAL A 219 -41.23 17.96 3.11
C VAL A 219 -41.52 17.26 4.45
N ALA A 220 -42.78 17.10 4.85
CA ALA A 220 -43.18 16.29 6.00
C ALA A 220 -42.78 14.84 5.80
N ALA A 221 -43.05 14.27 4.61
CA ALA A 221 -42.64 12.92 4.27
C ALA A 221 -41.11 12.77 4.32
N ALA A 222 -40.37 13.72 3.75
CA ALA A 222 -38.90 13.70 3.77
C ALA A 222 -38.31 13.84 5.18
N ALA A 223 -38.82 14.77 6.00
CA ALA A 223 -38.37 14.96 7.38
C ALA A 223 -38.69 13.74 8.25
N LYS A 224 -39.87 13.15 8.07
CA LYS A 224 -40.26 11.90 8.73
C LYS A 224 -39.37 10.73 8.32
N GLU A 225 -39.06 10.61 7.04
CA GLU A 225 -38.17 9.55 6.55
C GLU A 225 -36.77 9.70 7.12
N LEU A 226 -36.19 10.91 7.11
CA LEU A 226 -34.88 11.18 7.69
C LEU A 226 -34.84 10.87 9.20
N ALA A 227 -35.84 11.34 9.96
CA ALA A 227 -35.95 11.01 11.38
C ALA A 227 -36.12 9.50 11.59
N GLY A 228 -36.91 8.84 10.74
CA GLY A 228 -37.11 7.39 10.75
C GLY A 228 -35.82 6.61 10.47
N GLU A 229 -35.05 7.03 9.47
CA GLU A 229 -33.73 6.47 9.13
C GLU A 229 -32.76 6.55 10.30
N LEU A 230 -32.66 7.71 10.94
CA LEU A 230 -31.82 7.90 12.13
C LEU A 230 -32.23 6.93 13.25
N HIS A 231 -33.52 6.80 13.55
CA HIS A 231 -34.01 5.82 14.54
C HIS A 231 -33.69 4.37 14.14
N ARG A 232 -33.86 4.01 12.86
CA ARG A 232 -33.53 2.67 12.35
C ARG A 232 -32.04 2.38 12.46
N HIS A 233 -31.17 3.33 12.12
CA HIS A 233 -29.72 3.19 12.26
C HIS A 233 -29.31 3.04 13.72
N ILE A 234 -29.88 3.84 14.63
CA ILE A 234 -29.64 3.69 16.07
C ILE A 234 -30.01 2.27 16.52
N ALA A 235 -31.18 1.76 16.15
CA ALA A 235 -31.62 0.41 16.51
C ALA A 235 -30.69 -0.69 15.97
N ARG A 236 -30.26 -0.58 14.70
CA ARG A 236 -29.30 -1.49 14.07
C ARG A 236 -27.95 -1.48 14.79
N ILE A 237 -27.44 -0.29 15.10
CA ILE A 237 -26.18 -0.11 15.83
C ILE A 237 -26.27 -0.74 17.23
N GLU A 238 -27.36 -0.52 17.94
CA GLU A 238 -27.56 -1.09 19.27
C GLU A 238 -27.69 -2.61 19.27
N ALA A 239 -28.32 -3.17 18.23
CA ALA A 239 -28.35 -4.61 18.01
C ALA A 239 -26.92 -5.17 17.82
N LEU A 240 -26.12 -4.57 16.93
CA LEU A 240 -24.73 -4.98 16.71
C LEU A 240 -23.89 -4.94 17.99
N VAL A 241 -24.04 -3.88 18.80
CA VAL A 241 -23.34 -3.77 20.09
C VAL A 241 -23.80 -4.85 21.07
N LYS A 242 -25.11 -5.11 21.14
CA LYS A 242 -25.69 -6.12 22.04
C LYS A 242 -25.27 -7.55 21.68
N ASP A 243 -25.16 -7.85 20.38
CA ASP A 243 -24.86 -9.18 19.88
C ASP A 243 -23.37 -9.55 19.99
N THR A 244 -22.49 -8.58 20.29
CA THR A 244 -21.05 -8.80 20.47
C THR A 244 -20.75 -9.40 21.84
N ASP A 245 -20.41 -10.69 21.90
CA ASP A 245 -20.16 -11.45 23.13
C ASP A 245 -18.68 -11.48 23.56
N PHE A 246 -18.26 -10.43 24.27
CA PHE A 246 -16.92 -10.34 24.88
C PHE A 246 -16.64 -11.42 25.92
N SER A 247 -17.65 -12.07 26.52
CA SER A 247 -17.38 -13.15 27.47
C SER A 247 -16.62 -14.32 26.81
N ALA A 248 -16.80 -14.51 25.50
CA ALA A 248 -16.09 -15.51 24.72
C ALA A 248 -14.58 -15.24 24.55
N LEU A 249 -14.14 -13.98 24.70
CA LEU A 249 -12.73 -13.57 24.61
C LEU A 249 -12.06 -13.43 26.00
N TYR A 250 -12.84 -13.58 27.07
CA TYR A 250 -12.38 -13.43 28.45
C TYR A 250 -11.84 -14.75 29.00
N ASN A 251 -10.63 -14.73 29.54
CA ASN A 251 -10.04 -15.86 30.23
C ASN A 251 -10.41 -15.83 31.72
N SER A 252 -11.42 -16.61 32.10
CA SER A 252 -11.93 -16.70 33.49
C SER A 252 -10.92 -17.24 34.50
N ARG A 253 -9.88 -17.98 34.08
CA ARG A 253 -8.82 -18.45 34.99
C ARG A 253 -7.81 -17.37 35.32
N ARG A 254 -7.51 -16.49 34.36
CA ARG A 254 -6.54 -15.39 34.52
C ARG A 254 -7.20 -14.07 34.94
N ASP A 255 -8.52 -13.98 34.82
CA ASP A 255 -9.31 -12.77 34.96
C ASP A 255 -8.90 -11.63 34.02
N LEU A 256 -8.45 -12.00 32.82
CA LEU A 256 -7.92 -11.08 31.80
C LEU A 256 -8.48 -11.44 30.42
N PHE A 257 -8.48 -10.46 29.52
CA PHE A 257 -8.81 -10.69 28.12
C PHE A 257 -7.63 -11.35 27.39
N SER A 258 -7.92 -12.37 26.58
CA SER A 258 -6.98 -12.85 25.57
C SER A 258 -6.75 -11.78 24.50
N ILE A 259 -5.62 -11.84 23.80
CA ILE A 259 -5.37 -10.99 22.62
C ILE A 259 -6.45 -11.19 21.56
N GLY A 260 -6.95 -12.42 21.41
CA GLY A 260 -8.00 -12.76 20.47
C GLY A 260 -8.28 -14.25 20.42
N TYR A 261 -9.06 -14.66 19.42
CA TYR A 261 -9.45 -16.03 19.20
C TYR A 261 -9.06 -16.47 17.78
N SER A 262 -8.39 -17.63 17.69
CA SER A 262 -8.08 -18.29 16.43
C SER A 262 -9.26 -19.21 16.08
N VAL A 263 -10.03 -18.85 15.07
CA VAL A 263 -11.20 -19.65 14.65
C VAL A 263 -10.76 -20.93 13.96
N ASP A 264 -9.65 -20.88 13.21
CA ASP A 264 -9.08 -22.06 12.55
C ASP A 264 -8.57 -23.11 13.55
N GLU A 265 -8.10 -22.69 14.73
CA GLU A 265 -7.61 -23.59 15.78
C GLU A 265 -8.62 -23.80 16.93
N GLU A 266 -9.79 -23.17 16.85
CA GLU A 266 -10.86 -23.18 17.85
C GLU A 266 -10.37 -22.90 19.30
N LYS A 267 -9.42 -21.97 19.46
CA LYS A 267 -8.85 -21.63 20.77
C LYS A 267 -8.58 -20.16 20.96
N LEU A 268 -8.64 -19.74 22.23
CA LEU A 268 -8.12 -18.45 22.66
C LEU A 268 -6.59 -18.43 22.55
N ILE A 269 -6.06 -17.29 22.16
CA ILE A 269 -4.61 -17.06 22.18
C ILE A 269 -4.13 -17.03 23.63
N GLU A 270 -3.00 -17.69 23.92
CA GLU A 270 -2.50 -17.80 25.30
C GLU A 270 -2.06 -16.47 25.91
N SER A 271 -1.68 -15.50 25.08
CA SER A 271 -1.29 -14.16 25.49
C SER A 271 -2.51 -13.33 25.89
N ASN A 272 -2.39 -12.48 26.91
CA ASN A 272 -3.48 -11.69 27.48
C ASN A 272 -3.08 -10.23 27.66
N TYR A 273 -4.07 -9.34 27.68
CA TYR A 273 -3.88 -7.94 28.04
C TYR A 273 -3.83 -7.79 29.56
N ASP A 274 -2.62 -7.79 30.10
CA ASP A 274 -2.33 -7.82 31.53
C ASP A 274 -1.90 -6.45 32.10
N LEU A 275 -1.82 -5.38 31.30
CA LEU A 275 -1.45 -4.02 31.75
C LEU A 275 -2.60 -3.03 31.50
N LEU A 276 -2.75 -2.05 32.40
CA LEU A 276 -3.77 -0.99 32.26
C LEU A 276 -3.39 0.04 31.16
N ALA A 277 -2.09 0.21 30.92
CA ALA A 277 -1.58 0.97 29.79
C ALA A 277 -1.57 0.12 28.52
N SER A 278 -2.77 -0.04 27.95
CA SER A 278 -3.01 -0.73 26.70
C SER A 278 -4.25 -0.14 26.02
N GLU A 279 -4.25 -0.21 24.71
CA GLU A 279 -5.38 0.03 23.82
C GLU A 279 -6.61 -0.82 24.18
N ALA A 280 -6.41 -2.01 24.76
CA ALA A 280 -7.49 -2.91 25.21
C ALA A 280 -8.28 -2.36 26.41
N ARG A 281 -7.79 -1.32 27.08
CA ARG A 281 -8.48 -0.68 28.22
C ARG A 281 -9.89 -0.24 27.86
N LEU A 282 -10.10 0.25 26.64
CA LEU A 282 -11.42 0.64 26.15
C LEU A 282 -12.37 -0.56 26.07
N THR A 283 -11.89 -1.70 25.52
CA THR A 283 -12.64 -2.96 25.49
C THR A 283 -12.97 -3.44 26.90
N SER A 284 -11.99 -3.42 27.80
CA SER A 284 -12.18 -3.80 29.21
C SER A 284 -13.25 -2.96 29.90
N TYR A 285 -13.20 -1.64 29.70
CA TYR A 285 -14.19 -0.73 30.23
C TYR A 285 -15.60 -1.07 29.71
N LEU A 286 -15.74 -1.20 28.38
CA LEU A 286 -17.02 -1.49 27.74
C LEU A 286 -17.62 -2.84 28.20
N ALA A 287 -16.82 -3.90 28.22
CA ALA A 287 -17.30 -5.24 28.59
C ALA A 287 -17.76 -5.31 30.06
N ILE A 288 -17.10 -4.56 30.95
CA ILE A 288 -17.50 -4.46 32.37
C ILE A 288 -18.81 -3.70 32.51
N VAL A 289 -18.95 -2.52 31.88
CA VAL A 289 -20.19 -1.73 32.01
C VAL A 289 -21.40 -2.39 31.35
N GLN A 290 -21.17 -3.23 30.34
CA GLN A 290 -22.20 -4.10 29.75
C GLN A 290 -22.47 -5.37 30.58
N ARG A 291 -21.75 -5.58 31.68
CA ARG A 291 -21.86 -6.75 32.57
C ARG A 291 -21.57 -8.09 31.90
N GLN A 292 -20.83 -8.09 30.80
CA GLN A 292 -20.37 -9.31 30.15
C GLN A 292 -19.16 -9.93 30.86
N VAL A 293 -18.38 -9.09 31.55
CA VAL A 293 -17.16 -9.46 32.27
C VAL A 293 -17.20 -8.85 33.69
N PRO A 294 -16.72 -9.56 34.73
CA PRO A 294 -16.77 -9.05 36.11
C PRO A 294 -15.81 -7.87 36.34
N ALA A 295 -16.21 -6.92 37.20
CA ALA A 295 -15.42 -5.72 37.50
C ALA A 295 -14.00 -5.99 38.05
N LYS A 296 -13.77 -7.15 38.69
CA LYS A 296 -12.44 -7.59 39.13
C LYS A 296 -11.40 -7.62 38.00
N HIS A 297 -11.84 -7.78 36.75
CA HIS A 297 -10.99 -7.71 35.57
C HIS A 297 -10.21 -6.38 35.51
N TRP A 298 -10.88 -5.25 35.79
CA TRP A 298 -10.25 -3.92 35.76
C TRP A 298 -9.07 -3.83 36.71
N HIS A 299 -9.21 -4.38 37.92
CA HIS A 299 -8.16 -4.36 38.95
C HIS A 299 -7.08 -5.43 38.74
N LYS A 300 -7.33 -6.43 37.87
CA LYS A 300 -6.35 -7.48 37.55
C LYS A 300 -5.26 -6.99 36.60
N GLN A 301 -5.54 -5.96 35.80
CA GLN A 301 -4.56 -5.31 34.95
C GLN A 301 -3.45 -4.68 35.80
N GLY A 302 -2.20 -4.78 35.38
CA GLY A 302 -1.04 -4.27 36.10
C GLY A 302 -0.98 -2.74 36.08
N ARG A 303 -0.61 -2.15 37.22
CA ARG A 303 -0.28 -0.73 37.38
C ARG A 303 1.23 -0.55 37.54
N ALA A 304 2.02 -1.19 36.68
CA ALA A 304 3.48 -1.01 36.68
C ALA A 304 3.81 0.45 36.36
N LEU A 305 4.66 1.10 37.17
CA LEU A 305 4.98 2.53 37.04
C LEU A 305 6.46 2.74 36.74
N VAL A 306 6.73 3.79 35.97
CA VAL A 306 8.07 4.33 35.69
C VAL A 306 8.09 5.82 36.00
N ARG A 307 9.28 6.34 36.35
CA ARG A 307 9.49 7.78 36.53
C ARG A 307 10.22 8.36 35.33
N VAL A 308 9.59 9.33 34.66
CA VAL A 308 10.11 10.01 33.47
C VAL A 308 9.98 11.52 33.67
N GLU A 309 11.08 12.26 33.52
CA GLU A 309 11.12 13.73 33.67
C GLU A 309 10.47 14.27 34.97
N GLY A 310 10.52 13.50 36.06
CA GLY A 310 10.02 13.88 37.37
C GLY A 310 8.61 13.38 37.71
N THR A 311 7.80 13.01 36.70
CA THR A 311 6.41 12.52 36.83
C THR A 311 6.32 11.00 36.64
N ARG A 312 5.18 10.39 37.00
CA ARG A 312 4.95 8.95 36.91
C ARG A 312 4.09 8.60 35.70
N ALA A 313 4.48 7.57 34.97
CA ALA A 313 3.69 6.98 33.91
C ALA A 313 3.46 5.49 34.18
N LEU A 314 2.27 5.00 33.82
CA LEU A 314 2.07 3.57 33.61
C LEU A 314 3.00 3.08 32.49
N VAL A 315 3.49 1.85 32.65
CA VAL A 315 4.31 1.16 31.66
C VAL A 315 3.42 0.30 30.78
N SER A 316 3.68 0.29 29.47
CA SER A 316 3.06 -0.60 28.50
C SER A 316 4.07 -1.63 27.96
N TRP A 317 3.58 -2.63 27.23
CA TRP A 317 4.48 -3.63 26.65
C TRP A 317 5.42 -3.03 25.61
N SER A 318 4.87 -2.26 24.67
CA SER A 318 5.63 -1.75 23.53
C SER A 318 6.14 -0.32 23.72
N GLY A 319 5.62 0.44 24.69
CA GLY A 319 5.99 1.85 24.92
C GLY A 319 5.45 2.79 23.85
N THR A 320 4.41 2.36 23.15
CA THR A 320 3.82 2.96 21.96
C THR A 320 2.80 4.03 22.35
N MET A 321 2.81 5.20 21.71
CA MET A 321 1.96 6.31 22.17
C MET A 321 0.45 6.05 22.04
N PHE A 322 0.05 5.29 21.03
CA PHE A 322 -1.33 4.84 20.81
C PHE A 322 -1.91 4.04 21.99
N GLU A 323 -1.14 3.16 22.63
CA GLU A 323 -1.59 2.33 23.77
C GLU A 323 -2.17 3.19 24.90
N TYR A 324 -1.68 4.42 25.04
CA TYR A 324 -2.10 5.36 26.07
C TYR A 324 -3.24 6.27 25.61
N LEU A 325 -3.11 6.83 24.40
CA LEU A 325 -3.92 7.95 23.93
C LEU A 325 -5.14 7.55 23.10
N MET A 326 -5.11 6.42 22.39
CA MET A 326 -6.26 6.00 21.57
C MET A 326 -7.53 5.81 22.40
N PRO A 327 -7.50 5.16 23.59
CA PRO A 327 -8.71 5.03 24.41
C PRO A 327 -9.36 6.37 24.78
N LEU A 328 -8.57 7.45 24.84
CA LEU A 328 -9.04 8.80 25.19
C LEU A 328 -9.80 9.50 24.06
N LEU A 329 -9.87 8.89 22.88
CA LEU A 329 -10.79 9.35 21.83
C LEU A 329 -12.25 9.22 22.28
N LEU A 330 -12.55 8.29 23.20
CA LEU A 330 -13.90 8.05 23.72
C LEU A 330 -13.99 8.11 25.25
N MET A 331 -12.92 7.79 25.98
CA MET A 331 -12.93 7.77 27.45
C MET A 331 -12.63 9.14 28.04
N LYS A 332 -13.38 9.52 29.09
CA LYS A 332 -13.05 10.69 29.91
C LYS A 332 -11.70 10.52 30.60
N ASN A 333 -10.95 11.63 30.66
CA ASN A 333 -9.74 11.74 31.44
C ASN A 333 -9.96 12.75 32.57
N TYR A 334 -9.89 12.31 33.82
CA TYR A 334 -10.12 13.16 34.98
C TYR A 334 -8.80 13.71 35.51
N THR A 335 -8.74 15.00 35.81
CA THR A 335 -7.55 15.63 36.40
C THR A 335 -7.19 15.00 37.75
N ASN A 336 -5.91 15.03 38.11
CA ASN A 336 -5.39 14.46 39.37
C ASN A 336 -5.59 12.94 39.52
N THR A 337 -5.74 12.21 38.41
CA THR A 337 -5.83 10.74 38.40
C THR A 337 -4.54 10.10 37.86
N LEU A 338 -4.39 8.81 38.12
CA LEU A 338 -3.29 8.00 37.59
C LEU A 338 -3.22 8.03 36.07
N LEU A 339 -4.37 7.98 35.40
CA LEU A 339 -4.46 8.03 33.94
C LEU A 339 -4.06 9.41 33.41
N ALA A 340 -4.51 10.50 34.04
CA ALA A 340 -4.13 11.85 33.63
C ALA A 340 -2.64 12.12 33.80
N GLU A 341 -2.05 11.75 34.95
CA GLU A 341 -0.61 11.88 35.18
C GLU A 341 0.20 11.06 34.17
N THR A 342 -0.31 9.87 33.82
CA THR A 342 0.32 9.02 32.78
C THR A 342 0.31 9.71 31.41
N VAL A 343 -0.81 10.30 31.00
CA VAL A 343 -0.93 10.97 29.69
C VAL A 343 0.07 12.12 29.55
N GLU A 344 0.13 12.99 30.56
CA GLU A 344 1.07 14.11 30.58
C GLU A 344 2.52 13.63 30.55
N SER A 345 2.83 12.60 31.34
CA SER A 345 4.16 11.99 31.41
C SER A 345 4.58 11.35 30.09
N VAL A 346 3.67 10.65 29.40
CA VAL A 346 3.93 10.00 28.11
C VAL A 346 4.25 11.03 27.03
N ILE A 347 3.47 12.11 26.94
CA ILE A 347 3.71 13.21 25.98
C ILE A 347 5.07 13.87 26.26
N SER A 348 5.39 14.13 27.54
CA SER A 348 6.68 14.69 27.95
C SER A 348 7.85 13.76 27.58
N ALA A 349 7.72 12.46 27.87
CA ALA A 349 8.71 11.44 27.57
C ALA A 349 9.01 11.34 26.06
N GLN A 350 7.96 11.32 25.23
CA GLN A 350 8.06 11.28 23.76
C GLN A 350 8.80 12.51 23.22
N ARG A 351 8.46 13.71 23.71
CA ARG A 351 9.14 14.95 23.33
C ARG A 351 10.60 14.97 23.76
N SER A 352 10.91 14.54 24.99
CA SER A 352 12.28 14.44 25.51
C SER A 352 13.11 13.45 24.68
N TYR A 353 12.54 12.28 24.37
CA TYR A 353 13.19 11.24 23.58
C TYR A 353 13.53 11.70 22.15
N ALA A 354 12.57 12.35 21.48
CA ALA A 354 12.75 12.90 20.14
C ALA A 354 13.77 14.04 20.11
N LYS A 355 13.72 14.95 21.10
CA LYS A 355 14.69 16.04 21.26
C LYS A 355 16.13 15.53 21.39
N LYS A 356 16.35 14.44 22.15
CA LYS A 356 17.68 13.79 22.28
C LYS A 356 18.22 13.25 20.95
N ARG A 357 17.34 12.98 19.98
CA ARG A 357 17.68 12.47 18.64
C ARG A 357 17.58 13.51 17.53
N ASN A 358 17.19 14.75 17.85
CA ASN A 358 17.01 15.84 16.90
C ASN A 358 16.05 15.49 15.73
N VAL A 359 14.91 14.89 16.06
CA VAL A 359 13.83 14.55 15.12
C VAL A 359 12.46 14.95 15.73
N PRO A 360 11.39 15.04 14.93
CA PRO A 360 10.02 15.19 15.43
C PRO A 360 9.62 14.07 16.42
N TRP A 361 8.62 14.32 17.27
CA TRP A 361 8.10 13.33 18.22
C TRP A 361 6.83 12.65 17.71
N GLY A 362 6.41 11.57 18.38
CA GLY A 362 5.25 10.77 17.97
C GLY A 362 5.66 9.36 17.54
N VAL A 363 6.40 8.65 18.38
CA VAL A 363 6.78 7.25 18.15
C VAL A 363 5.59 6.37 18.54
N SER A 364 5.04 5.65 17.56
CA SER A 364 3.93 4.72 17.74
C SER A 364 3.98 3.61 16.68
N GLU A 365 3.11 2.61 16.77
CA GLU A 365 2.91 1.60 15.73
C GLU A 365 2.60 2.24 14.38
N SER A 366 3.31 1.78 13.35
CA SER A 366 3.15 2.33 12.01
C SER A 366 3.78 1.42 10.98
N ALA A 367 3.51 1.73 9.71
CA ALA A 367 4.40 1.25 8.67
C ALA A 367 5.78 1.95 8.77
N TYR A 368 6.82 1.29 8.27
CA TYR A 368 8.19 1.79 8.30
C TYR A 368 8.90 1.54 6.96
N TYR A 369 10.06 2.15 6.75
CA TYR A 369 10.75 2.12 5.46
C TYR A 369 11.54 0.82 5.26
N ALA A 370 10.81 -0.29 5.25
CA ALA A 370 11.29 -1.60 4.82
C ALA A 370 10.21 -2.25 3.96
N PHE A 371 10.65 -3.16 3.09
CA PHE A 371 9.81 -3.74 2.06
C PHE A 371 9.78 -5.27 2.15
N ASP A 372 8.65 -5.88 1.83
CA ASP A 372 8.62 -7.30 1.49
C ASP A 372 9.13 -7.54 0.05
N TYR A 373 9.18 -8.80 -0.37
CA TYR A 373 9.57 -9.18 -1.72
C TYR A 373 8.65 -8.64 -2.82
N ARG A 374 7.47 -8.11 -2.47
CA ARG A 374 6.50 -7.46 -3.37
C ARG A 374 6.56 -5.93 -3.29
N LEU A 375 7.53 -5.36 -2.58
CA LEU A 375 7.71 -3.93 -2.37
C LEU A 375 6.58 -3.25 -1.59
N ASN A 376 5.88 -3.98 -0.71
CA ASN A 376 4.95 -3.38 0.25
C ASN A 376 5.70 -2.91 1.51
N TYR A 377 5.36 -1.72 2.00
CA TYR A 377 5.84 -1.27 3.30
C TYR A 377 5.44 -2.25 4.41
N GLN A 378 6.39 -2.54 5.30
CA GLN A 378 6.18 -3.40 6.45
C GLN A 378 5.63 -2.61 7.64
N TYR A 379 4.93 -3.31 8.55
CA TYR A 379 4.26 -2.71 9.70
C TYR A 379 4.72 -3.36 11.01
N ARG A 380 4.91 -2.56 12.06
CA ARG A 380 5.18 -3.06 13.42
C ARG A 380 4.93 -2.00 14.49
N ALA A 381 4.90 -2.43 15.75
CA ALA A 381 4.85 -1.54 16.90
C ALA A 381 6.21 -0.89 17.19
N PHE A 382 6.22 0.44 17.32
CA PHE A 382 7.35 1.24 17.77
C PHE A 382 6.97 1.99 19.04
N GLY A 383 7.89 2.00 20.01
CA GLY A 383 7.71 2.75 21.23
C GLY A 383 9.05 3.21 21.79
N ILE A 384 8.99 3.99 22.86
CA ILE A 384 10.21 4.53 23.48
C ILE A 384 10.68 3.67 24.66
N PRO A 385 12.00 3.50 24.87
CA PRO A 385 12.54 2.66 25.94
C PRO A 385 12.11 3.07 27.34
N ASP A 386 11.84 4.35 27.57
CA ASP A 386 11.43 4.88 28.87
C ASP A 386 10.02 4.42 29.28
N LEU A 387 9.18 3.99 28.34
CA LEU A 387 7.77 3.64 28.57
C LEU A 387 7.42 2.16 28.28
N GLY A 388 8.29 1.42 27.58
CA GLY A 388 8.03 0.04 27.17
C GLY A 388 8.81 -1.02 27.97
N LEU A 389 8.23 -2.22 28.11
CA LEU A 389 8.91 -3.41 28.66
C LEU A 389 9.76 -4.16 27.62
N LYS A 390 9.38 -4.06 26.34
CA LYS A 390 10.09 -4.70 25.23
C LYS A 390 11.54 -4.20 25.13
N ARG A 391 12.47 -5.13 24.82
CA ARG A 391 13.88 -4.81 24.56
C ARG A 391 14.08 -4.34 23.11
N GLY A 392 15.11 -3.52 22.87
CA GLY A 392 15.48 -3.05 21.53
C GLY A 392 14.58 -1.92 21.01
N LEU A 393 13.85 -1.25 21.90
CA LEU A 393 13.05 -0.07 21.54
C LEU A 393 13.94 1.12 21.14
N ALA A 394 15.19 1.14 21.60
CA ALA A 394 16.15 2.20 21.29
C ALA A 394 16.73 2.11 19.86
N ASP A 395 16.62 0.95 19.21
CA ASP A 395 17.25 0.62 17.93
C ASP A 395 16.55 1.30 16.74
N ASP A 396 15.27 1.61 16.91
CA ASP A 396 14.42 2.17 15.87
C ASP A 396 13.95 3.58 16.20
N MET A 397 13.85 4.42 15.16
CA MET A 397 13.25 5.74 15.29
C MET A 397 12.31 5.99 14.11
N VAL A 398 11.04 5.66 14.32
CA VAL A 398 9.95 5.88 13.35
C VAL A 398 8.90 6.76 14.00
N VAL A 399 8.51 7.81 13.31
CA VAL A 399 7.57 8.82 13.81
C VAL A 399 6.33 8.85 12.94
N SER A 400 5.16 8.72 13.57
CA SER A 400 3.86 8.72 12.90
C SER A 400 3.09 10.02 13.22
N PRO A 401 2.51 10.71 12.22
CA PRO A 401 1.79 11.97 12.49
C PRO A 401 0.49 11.78 13.25
N TYR A 402 -0.22 10.66 13.05
CA TYR A 402 -1.48 10.41 13.76
C TYR A 402 -1.29 10.33 15.27
N SER A 403 -0.14 9.81 15.73
CA SER A 403 0.17 9.73 17.15
C SER A 403 0.28 11.14 17.73
N THR A 404 0.99 12.06 17.06
CA THR A 404 1.03 13.48 17.44
C THR A 404 -0.37 14.09 17.50
N LEU A 405 -1.24 13.75 16.55
CA LEU A 405 -2.63 14.23 16.54
C LEU A 405 -3.44 13.65 17.71
N LEU A 406 -3.22 12.43 18.17
CA LEU A 406 -3.86 11.89 19.38
C LEU A 406 -3.54 12.72 20.64
N ALA A 407 -2.38 13.37 20.67
CA ALA A 407 -1.97 14.23 21.78
C ALA A 407 -2.51 15.67 21.67
N LEU A 408 -3.14 16.04 20.55
CA LEU A 408 -3.67 17.39 20.30
C LEU A 408 -4.58 17.91 21.43
N PRO A 409 -5.54 17.12 21.98
CA PRO A 409 -6.43 17.63 23.02
C PRO A 409 -5.74 17.92 24.36
N PHE A 410 -4.53 17.38 24.58
CA PHE A 410 -3.80 17.47 25.84
C PHE A 410 -2.59 18.42 25.76
N ALA A 411 -1.98 18.54 24.58
CA ALA A 411 -0.79 19.36 24.35
C ALA A 411 -0.88 20.13 23.01
N PRO A 412 -1.88 21.01 22.82
CA PRO A 412 -2.24 21.54 21.51
C PRO A 412 -1.12 22.33 20.83
N LYS A 413 -0.45 23.22 21.56
CA LYS A 413 0.67 24.01 21.02
C LYS A 413 1.80 23.11 20.52
N ALA A 414 2.23 22.14 21.35
CA ALA A 414 3.31 21.23 21.02
C ALA A 414 2.94 20.27 19.87
N ALA A 415 1.69 19.81 19.81
CA ALA A 415 1.21 18.95 18.73
C ALA A 415 1.23 19.69 17.38
N ILE A 416 0.69 20.93 17.33
CA ILE A 416 0.65 21.71 16.09
C ILE A 416 2.05 22.10 15.62
N GLU A 417 2.96 22.49 16.53
CA GLU A 417 4.36 22.76 16.18
C GLU A 417 5.03 21.53 15.55
N ASN A 418 4.81 20.35 16.10
CA ASN A 418 5.37 19.09 15.58
C ASN A 418 4.75 18.70 14.23
N ILE A 419 3.44 18.87 14.05
CA ILE A 419 2.79 18.64 12.75
C ILE A 419 3.33 19.59 11.67
N ARG A 420 3.60 20.85 12.00
CA ARG A 420 4.24 21.80 11.06
C ARG A 420 5.64 21.35 10.67
N GLN A 421 6.42 20.83 11.63
CA GLN A 421 7.73 20.23 11.33
C GLN A 421 7.57 19.03 10.39
N LEU A 422 6.69 18.07 10.72
CA LEU A 422 6.43 16.90 9.87
C LEU A 422 5.95 17.28 8.46
N LEU A 423 5.13 18.32 8.32
CA LEU A 423 4.73 18.86 7.01
C LEU A 423 5.91 19.42 6.22
N ALA A 424 6.78 20.20 6.87
CA ALA A 424 8.03 20.69 6.26
C ALA A 424 8.96 19.53 5.87
N GLU A 425 8.80 18.38 6.51
CA GLU A 425 9.52 17.15 6.20
C GLU A 425 8.95 16.35 5.02
N GLY A 426 7.87 16.81 4.38
CA GLY A 426 7.27 16.18 3.21
C GLY A 426 6.13 15.20 3.54
N MET A 427 5.56 15.26 4.74
CA MET A 427 4.48 14.35 5.15
C MET A 427 3.11 14.67 4.55
N GLY A 428 2.97 15.76 3.80
CA GLY A 428 1.71 16.12 3.15
C GLY A 428 1.40 15.22 1.95
N GLY A 429 0.16 14.73 1.88
CA GLY A 429 -0.33 13.90 0.79
C GLY A 429 -1.80 14.16 0.45
N LYS A 430 -2.32 13.43 -0.55
CA LYS A 430 -3.68 13.61 -1.11
C LYS A 430 -4.80 13.43 -0.07
N TYR A 431 -4.64 12.48 0.85
CA TYR A 431 -5.63 12.12 1.87
C TYR A 431 -5.28 12.63 3.27
N GLY A 432 -4.42 13.65 3.36
CA GLY A 432 -3.90 14.16 4.63
C GLY A 432 -2.43 13.80 4.80
N LEU A 433 -2.02 13.50 6.03
CA LEU A 433 -0.63 13.16 6.34
C LEU A 433 -0.34 11.71 5.97
N PHE A 434 0.84 11.46 5.40
CA PHE A 434 1.36 10.11 5.18
C PHE A 434 1.55 9.35 6.50
N GLU A 435 1.75 8.04 6.38
CA GLU A 435 1.79 7.10 7.49
C GLU A 435 2.89 7.37 8.53
N ALA A 436 4.14 7.51 8.09
CA ALA A 436 5.28 7.73 8.99
C ALA A 436 6.51 8.31 8.29
N VAL A 437 7.47 8.79 9.10
CA VAL A 437 8.87 9.05 8.69
C VAL A 437 9.77 8.09 9.46
N ASP A 438 10.61 7.35 8.73
CA ASP A 438 11.64 6.48 9.31
C ASP A 438 12.99 7.21 9.33
N TYR A 439 13.57 7.37 10.51
CA TYR A 439 14.88 7.98 10.76
C TYR A 439 15.95 6.94 11.11
N THR A 440 15.65 5.65 10.95
CA THR A 440 16.55 4.57 11.37
C THR A 440 17.67 4.40 10.36
N PRO A 441 18.95 4.59 10.72
CA PRO A 441 20.06 4.66 9.74
C PRO A 441 20.17 3.44 8.82
N GLU A 442 19.89 2.25 9.33
CA GLU A 442 19.97 0.99 8.57
C GLU A 442 18.91 0.87 7.45
N ARG A 443 17.83 1.65 7.54
CA ARG A 443 16.69 1.63 6.61
C ARG A 443 16.61 2.86 5.72
N VAL A 444 17.25 3.95 6.11
CA VAL A 444 17.27 5.17 5.31
C VAL A 444 18.23 5.01 4.11
N PRO A 445 17.84 5.41 2.88
CA PRO A 445 18.72 5.36 1.72
C PRO A 445 20.03 6.15 1.93
N ALA A 446 21.12 5.68 1.31
CA ALA A 446 22.42 6.35 1.37
C ALA A 446 22.31 7.84 0.99
N LYS A 447 22.99 8.71 1.75
CA LYS A 447 22.96 10.19 1.65
C LYS A 447 21.65 10.87 2.08
N LYS A 448 20.66 10.12 2.58
CA LYS A 448 19.49 10.69 3.27
C LYS A 448 19.60 10.46 4.78
N ASN A 449 18.92 11.29 5.55
CA ASN A 449 18.78 11.16 7.01
C ASN A 449 17.38 10.70 7.45
N LYS A 450 16.47 10.51 6.50
CA LYS A 450 15.10 10.05 6.71
C LYS A 450 14.50 9.44 5.45
N ALA A 451 13.43 8.67 5.62
CA ALA A 451 12.61 8.16 4.53
C ALA A 451 11.12 8.24 4.86
N VAL A 452 10.33 8.81 3.95
CA VAL A 452 8.87 8.97 4.12
C VAL A 452 8.16 7.70 3.66
N VAL A 453 7.26 7.19 4.50
CA VAL A 453 6.41 6.04 4.19
C VAL A 453 5.13 6.53 3.53
N GLN A 454 5.13 6.54 2.20
CA GLN A 454 4.03 7.10 1.38
C GLN A 454 2.83 6.14 1.27
N SER A 455 2.21 5.81 2.40
CA SER A 455 0.97 5.03 2.49
C SER A 455 -0.05 5.73 3.41
N TYR A 456 -1.28 5.21 3.45
CA TYR A 456 -2.34 5.70 4.33
C TYR A 456 -3.05 4.52 4.99
N PHE A 457 -3.12 4.53 6.32
CA PHE A 457 -3.87 3.55 7.07
C PHE A 457 -5.21 4.14 7.53
N ALA A 458 -6.31 3.46 7.22
CA ALA A 458 -7.66 3.99 7.45
C ALA A 458 -7.92 4.31 8.95
N HIS A 459 -7.40 3.50 9.86
CA HIS A 459 -7.54 3.74 11.30
C HIS A 459 -6.68 4.91 11.79
N HIS A 460 -5.46 5.11 11.26
CA HIS A 460 -4.64 6.28 11.58
C HIS A 460 -5.27 7.59 11.12
N GLN A 461 -5.86 7.60 9.92
CA GLN A 461 -6.61 8.75 9.42
C GLN A 461 -7.88 9.00 10.25
N GLY A 462 -8.62 7.95 10.58
CA GLY A 462 -9.82 8.06 11.40
C GLY A 462 -9.52 8.60 12.81
N MET A 463 -8.50 8.07 13.47
CA MET A 463 -8.03 8.57 14.77
C MET A 463 -7.61 10.04 14.71
N SER A 464 -6.89 10.43 13.66
CA SER A 464 -6.49 11.82 13.43
C SER A 464 -7.70 12.74 13.35
N LEU A 465 -8.71 12.37 12.56
CA LEU A 465 -9.92 13.18 12.39
C LEU A 465 -10.76 13.25 13.66
N ILE A 466 -10.91 12.15 14.38
CA ILE A 466 -11.66 12.12 15.64
C ILE A 466 -10.94 12.92 16.73
N SER A 467 -9.61 12.88 16.77
CA SER A 467 -8.84 13.70 17.71
C SER A 467 -9.03 15.20 17.43
N LEU A 468 -8.99 15.59 16.15
CA LEU A 468 -9.33 16.96 15.73
C LEU A 468 -10.76 17.33 16.15
N ALA A 469 -11.73 16.44 15.95
CA ALA A 469 -13.12 16.67 16.33
C ALA A 469 -13.27 16.84 17.84
N ASN A 470 -12.57 16.03 18.63
CA ASN A 470 -12.57 16.18 20.08
C ASN A 470 -11.88 17.48 20.52
N TYR A 471 -10.80 17.92 19.86
CA TYR A 471 -10.19 19.19 20.23
C TYR A 471 -11.07 20.39 19.87
N LEU A 472 -11.67 20.39 18.67
CA LEU A 472 -12.43 21.52 18.13
C LEU A 472 -13.86 21.60 18.67
N ASN A 473 -14.50 20.46 18.96
CA ASN A 473 -15.90 20.37 19.39
C ASN A 473 -16.04 19.99 20.88
N ASP A 474 -15.07 20.39 21.71
CA ASP A 474 -15.07 20.21 23.17
C ASP A 474 -15.29 18.74 23.61
N PHE A 475 -14.49 17.84 23.04
CA PHE A 475 -14.54 16.39 23.31
C PHE A 475 -15.89 15.76 22.96
N ALA A 476 -16.50 16.17 21.84
CA ALA A 476 -17.81 15.69 21.39
C ALA A 476 -17.97 14.17 21.39
N MET A 477 -16.98 13.41 20.93
CA MET A 477 -17.08 11.95 20.86
C MET A 477 -16.98 11.30 22.25
N VAL A 478 -16.19 11.88 23.15
CA VAL A 478 -16.13 11.47 24.56
C VAL A 478 -17.46 11.74 25.26
N ARG A 479 -18.04 12.94 25.08
CA ARG A 479 -19.35 13.28 25.65
C ARG A 479 -20.43 12.34 25.15
N ARG A 480 -20.49 12.06 23.84
CA ARG A 480 -21.45 11.13 23.24
C ARG A 480 -21.30 9.72 23.80
N PHE A 481 -20.09 9.18 23.87
CA PHE A 481 -19.85 7.86 24.46
C PHE A 481 -20.35 7.78 25.90
N HIS A 482 -20.00 8.78 26.73
CA HIS A 482 -20.40 8.87 28.14
C HIS A 482 -21.86 9.31 28.38
N ASN A 483 -22.60 9.66 27.33
CA ASN A 483 -24.03 9.93 27.42
C ASN A 483 -24.86 8.64 27.49
N ASP A 484 -24.27 7.50 27.10
CA ASP A 484 -24.88 6.19 27.34
C ASP A 484 -24.92 5.89 28.85
N PRO A 485 -26.10 5.63 29.45
CA PRO A 485 -26.21 5.40 30.89
C PRO A 485 -25.37 4.23 31.40
N ARG A 486 -25.15 3.20 30.59
CA ARG A 486 -24.32 2.03 30.95
C ARG A 486 -22.86 2.46 31.06
N VAL A 487 -22.36 3.17 30.05
CA VAL A 487 -21.00 3.72 30.01
C VAL A 487 -20.76 4.66 31.20
N ARG A 488 -21.72 5.56 31.48
CA ARG A 488 -21.62 6.51 32.59
C ARG A 488 -21.50 5.82 33.97
N ALA A 489 -22.17 4.67 34.15
CA ALA A 489 -22.10 3.92 35.41
C ALA A 489 -20.69 3.40 35.76
N GLY A 490 -19.80 3.27 34.77
CA GLY A 490 -18.42 2.82 34.96
C GLY A 490 -17.42 3.92 35.31
N GLU A 491 -17.80 5.21 35.30
CA GLU A 491 -16.85 6.33 35.31
C GLU A 491 -15.92 6.37 36.54
N LEU A 492 -16.36 5.79 37.67
CA LEU A 492 -15.54 5.68 38.89
C LEU A 492 -14.24 4.89 38.65
N MET A 493 -14.23 3.93 37.73
CA MET A 493 -13.01 3.17 37.37
C MET A 493 -11.93 4.06 36.74
N LEU A 494 -12.31 5.22 36.20
CA LEU A 494 -11.41 6.17 35.54
C LEU A 494 -10.82 7.19 36.52
N GLN A 495 -11.25 7.16 37.78
CA GLN A 495 -10.88 8.13 38.82
C GLN A 495 -9.85 7.57 39.81
N GLU A 496 -9.09 6.54 39.41
CA GLU A 496 -8.06 5.93 40.24
C GLU A 496 -6.97 6.96 40.59
N THR A 497 -6.70 7.13 41.89
CA THR A 497 -5.70 8.08 42.38
C THR A 497 -4.27 7.51 42.24
N PRO A 498 -3.26 8.35 41.94
CA PRO A 498 -1.88 7.87 41.86
C PRO A 498 -1.39 7.34 43.21
N SER A 499 -0.86 6.11 43.25
CA SER A 499 -0.28 5.54 44.48
C SER A 499 0.95 6.34 44.95
N LEU A 500 1.05 6.58 46.26
CA LEU A 500 2.18 7.25 46.90
C LEU A 500 3.46 6.39 46.95
N GLN A 501 3.32 5.05 46.89
CA GLN A 501 4.44 4.10 46.88
C GLN A 501 4.47 3.34 45.55
N PRO A 502 5.13 3.86 44.51
CA PRO A 502 5.19 3.17 43.22
C PRO A 502 6.08 1.92 43.33
N VAL A 503 5.57 0.77 42.87
CA VAL A 503 6.42 -0.38 42.54
C VAL A 503 7.13 -0.03 41.22
N LEU A 504 8.33 0.53 41.33
CA LEU A 504 9.16 0.92 40.18
C LEU A 504 9.80 -0.33 39.56
N THR A 505 9.27 -0.79 38.43
CA THR A 505 9.67 -2.07 37.83
C THR A 505 10.96 -1.98 37.01
N LYS A 506 11.36 -0.78 36.55
CA LYS A 506 12.49 -0.60 35.61
C LYS A 506 13.60 0.25 36.24
N GLN A 507 14.58 -0.38 36.88
CA GLN A 507 15.81 0.28 37.36
C GLN A 507 16.86 0.46 36.25
N ILE A 508 16.77 -0.27 35.13
CA ILE A 508 17.74 -0.24 34.03
C ILE A 508 17.10 0.47 32.83
N ARG A 509 17.51 1.72 32.59
CA ARG A 509 17.22 2.43 31.34
C ARG A 509 18.17 1.91 30.27
N GLU A 510 17.64 1.51 29.10
CA GLU A 510 18.50 1.28 27.93
C GLU A 510 19.25 2.59 27.65
N PRO A 511 20.59 2.57 27.47
CA PRO A 511 21.31 3.79 27.16
C PRO A 511 20.74 4.38 25.87
N VAL A 512 20.47 5.69 25.88
CA VAL A 512 20.15 6.42 24.65
C VAL A 512 21.40 6.44 23.81
N LEU A 513 21.60 5.39 23.02
CA LEU A 513 22.65 5.35 22.03
C LEU A 513 22.28 6.36 20.96
N GLN A 514 23.21 7.25 20.62
CA GLN A 514 23.11 7.97 19.35
C GLN A 514 22.92 6.90 18.27
N LEU A 515 22.00 7.14 17.33
CA LEU A 515 21.83 6.34 16.12
C LEU A 515 23.12 6.45 15.30
N ARG A 516 24.17 5.78 15.76
CA ARG A 516 25.41 5.62 15.00
C ARG A 516 25.02 4.68 13.89
N ALA A 517 25.20 5.15 12.66
CA ALA A 517 25.33 4.24 11.55
C ALA A 517 26.40 3.23 11.98
N LYS A 518 26.01 1.98 12.30
CA LYS A 518 26.88 0.88 11.94
C LYS A 518 26.93 0.95 10.43
N ALA A 519 27.91 1.71 9.93
CA ALA A 519 28.47 1.46 8.64
C ALA A 519 29.14 0.08 8.73
N GLU A 520 28.36 -0.98 8.90
CA GLU A 520 28.63 -2.13 8.08
C GLU A 520 28.37 -1.59 6.68
N GLU A 521 29.43 -1.15 6.01
CA GLU A 521 29.40 -1.09 4.55
C GLU A 521 28.72 -2.38 4.13
N GLU A 522 27.49 -2.29 3.59
CA GLU A 522 26.85 -3.41 2.95
C GLU A 522 27.77 -3.79 1.80
N ARG A 523 28.75 -4.65 2.08
CA ARG A 523 29.73 -5.06 1.10
C ARG A 523 28.96 -5.87 0.08
N GLU A 524 28.79 -5.26 -1.08
CA GLU A 524 28.23 -5.90 -2.26
C GLU A 524 28.99 -7.21 -2.45
N VAL A 525 28.27 -8.34 -2.46
CA VAL A 525 28.90 -9.65 -2.67
C VAL A 525 29.19 -9.76 -4.16
N VAL A 526 30.43 -9.47 -4.53
CA VAL A 526 30.87 -9.51 -5.93
C VAL A 526 31.80 -10.70 -6.14
N ARG A 527 31.43 -11.59 -7.07
CA ARG A 527 32.34 -12.63 -7.55
C ARG A 527 32.99 -12.16 -8.83
N SER A 528 34.32 -12.02 -8.83
CA SER A 528 35.09 -11.54 -9.97
C SER A 528 35.93 -12.67 -10.57
N PHE A 529 35.88 -12.80 -11.90
CA PHE A 529 36.60 -13.82 -12.65
C PHE A 529 37.37 -13.18 -13.82
N GLY A 530 38.49 -13.79 -14.21
CA GLY A 530 39.24 -13.41 -15.42
C GLY A 530 38.78 -14.23 -16.63
N LEU A 531 39.72 -14.62 -17.49
CA LEU A 531 39.45 -15.60 -18.54
C LEU A 531 38.95 -16.93 -17.94
N PRO A 532 37.93 -17.60 -18.52
CA PRO A 532 37.46 -18.90 -18.04
C PRO A 532 38.57 -19.97 -18.12
N GLN A 533 38.84 -20.68 -17.02
CA GLN A 533 39.99 -21.61 -16.91
C GLN A 533 39.61 -23.11 -16.77
N GLY A 534 38.32 -23.48 -16.81
CA GLY A 534 37.93 -24.89 -16.64
C GLY A 534 36.43 -25.16 -16.62
N MET A 535 36.07 -26.43 -16.37
CA MET A 535 34.69 -26.94 -16.25
C MET A 535 34.41 -27.39 -14.80
N PRO A 536 33.21 -27.12 -14.23
CA PRO A 536 32.10 -26.39 -14.84
C PRO A 536 32.35 -24.87 -14.87
N PRO A 537 31.70 -24.12 -15.77
CA PRO A 537 31.87 -22.67 -15.86
C PRO A 537 31.35 -21.97 -14.61
N ASN A 538 31.91 -20.80 -14.29
CA ASN A 538 31.33 -19.96 -13.25
C ASN A 538 29.99 -19.42 -13.75
N CYS A 539 28.92 -19.71 -13.02
CA CYS A 539 27.56 -19.35 -13.41
C CYS A 539 26.99 -18.25 -12.52
N HIS A 540 26.03 -17.52 -13.07
CA HIS A 540 25.22 -16.54 -12.36
C HIS A 540 23.77 -16.62 -12.80
N LEU A 541 22.85 -16.48 -11.85
CA LEU A 541 21.42 -16.58 -12.06
C LEU A 541 20.78 -15.26 -11.62
N LEU A 542 20.06 -14.62 -12.53
CA LEU A 542 19.27 -13.43 -12.27
C LEU A 542 17.80 -13.80 -12.43
N SER A 543 16.94 -13.35 -11.52
CA SER A 543 15.50 -13.67 -11.57
C SER A 543 14.65 -12.60 -10.91
N ASN A 544 13.43 -12.41 -11.42
CA ASN A 544 12.38 -11.65 -10.75
C ASN A 544 11.32 -12.55 -10.10
N GLY A 545 11.58 -13.87 -10.03
CA GLY A 545 10.67 -14.92 -9.55
C GLY A 545 10.04 -15.73 -10.68
N SER A 546 9.70 -15.10 -11.80
CA SER A 546 9.10 -15.75 -12.97
C SER A 546 10.09 -15.83 -14.14
N TYR A 547 10.63 -14.68 -14.55
CA TYR A 547 11.65 -14.58 -15.57
C TYR A 547 13.03 -14.83 -14.96
N THR A 548 13.83 -15.67 -15.62
CA THR A 548 15.13 -16.13 -15.12
C THR A 548 16.15 -16.14 -16.25
N VAL A 549 17.34 -15.61 -15.97
CA VAL A 549 18.48 -15.58 -16.88
C VAL A 549 19.66 -16.26 -16.20
N LEU A 550 20.20 -17.28 -16.85
CA LEU A 550 21.46 -17.89 -16.49
C LEU A 550 22.55 -17.36 -17.40
N LEU A 551 23.68 -16.96 -16.84
CA LEU A 551 24.88 -16.52 -17.56
C LEU A 551 26.11 -17.29 -17.06
N THR A 552 27.02 -17.62 -17.97
CA THR A 552 28.36 -18.10 -17.64
C THR A 552 29.37 -16.95 -17.65
N ASP A 553 30.55 -17.18 -17.09
CA ASP A 553 31.72 -16.30 -17.19
C ASP A 553 32.22 -16.09 -18.62
N SER A 554 31.75 -16.87 -19.60
CA SER A 554 32.00 -16.59 -21.03
C SER A 554 30.92 -15.71 -21.68
N GLY A 555 29.76 -15.52 -21.04
CA GLY A 555 28.61 -14.79 -21.58
C GLY A 555 27.54 -15.65 -22.26
N SER A 556 27.78 -16.95 -22.42
CA SER A 556 26.74 -17.91 -22.87
C SER A 556 25.70 -18.15 -21.77
N GLY A 557 24.55 -18.73 -22.12
CA GLY A 557 23.51 -18.99 -21.13
C GLY A 557 22.13 -19.15 -21.72
N TYR A 558 21.10 -18.83 -20.94
CA TYR A 558 19.72 -18.87 -21.40
C TYR A 558 18.81 -17.95 -20.61
N SER A 559 17.67 -17.66 -21.21
CA SER A 559 16.56 -16.92 -20.63
C SER A 559 15.31 -17.78 -20.68
N ARG A 560 14.58 -17.87 -19.57
CA ARG A 560 13.31 -18.59 -19.47
C ARG A 560 12.32 -17.80 -18.64
N ASN A 561 11.04 -17.98 -18.90
CA ASN A 561 9.98 -17.50 -18.03
C ASN A 561 9.17 -18.69 -17.53
N ALA A 562 9.13 -18.87 -16.21
CA ALA A 562 8.64 -20.06 -15.55
C ALA A 562 9.25 -21.34 -16.18
N GLN A 563 8.44 -22.12 -16.90
CA GLN A 563 8.84 -23.38 -17.53
C GLN A 563 9.04 -23.27 -19.06
N VAL A 564 8.91 -22.07 -19.63
CA VAL A 564 9.03 -21.80 -21.07
C VAL A 564 10.39 -21.17 -21.37
N GLN A 565 11.18 -21.79 -22.23
CA GLN A 565 12.43 -21.20 -22.71
C GLN A 565 12.14 -20.03 -23.66
N VAL A 566 12.75 -18.88 -23.38
CA VAL A 566 12.73 -17.71 -24.25
C VAL A 566 13.84 -17.86 -25.28
N SER A 567 15.08 -18.01 -24.84
CA SER A 567 16.21 -18.37 -25.69
C SER A 567 16.49 -19.87 -25.61
N ARG A 568 16.75 -20.52 -26.74
CA ARG A 568 17.10 -21.94 -26.81
C ARG A 568 18.38 -22.23 -26.05
N TRP A 569 18.38 -23.34 -25.30
CA TRP A 569 19.55 -23.80 -24.59
C TRP A 569 19.67 -25.31 -24.55
N ARG A 570 20.90 -25.78 -24.73
CA ARG A 570 21.30 -27.17 -24.54
C ARG A 570 22.61 -27.20 -23.77
N GLU A 571 22.76 -28.22 -22.95
CA GLU A 571 24.06 -28.51 -22.36
C GLU A 571 25.04 -28.87 -23.51
N ASN A 572 26.00 -27.98 -23.75
CA ASN A 572 27.02 -28.17 -24.78
C ASN A 572 28.32 -27.54 -24.30
N LEU A 573 29.42 -28.31 -24.40
CA LEU A 573 30.77 -27.89 -24.03
C LEU A 573 31.30 -26.71 -24.84
N GLY A 574 30.73 -26.45 -26.03
CA GLY A 574 31.15 -25.36 -26.92
C GLY A 574 30.45 -24.01 -26.69
N TYR A 575 29.62 -23.87 -25.65
CA TYR A 575 28.96 -22.60 -25.27
C TYR A 575 28.23 -21.86 -26.40
N LYS A 576 27.69 -22.61 -27.37
CA LYS A 576 27.06 -22.07 -28.59
C LYS A 576 25.63 -21.54 -28.42
N TYR A 577 25.11 -21.54 -27.18
CA TYR A 577 23.73 -21.14 -26.87
C TYR A 577 23.70 -19.95 -25.91
N GLY A 578 22.82 -19.00 -26.21
CA GLY A 578 22.60 -17.80 -25.42
C GLY A 578 22.16 -16.62 -26.28
N THR A 579 22.17 -15.45 -25.65
CA THR A 579 21.94 -14.17 -26.32
C THR A 579 23.29 -13.49 -26.52
N PHE A 580 23.75 -13.45 -27.76
CA PHE A 580 25.05 -12.91 -28.14
C PHE A 580 24.89 -11.52 -28.74
N ILE A 581 25.89 -10.67 -28.50
CA ILE A 581 25.99 -9.34 -29.12
C ILE A 581 27.33 -9.26 -29.81
N PHE A 582 27.30 -9.05 -31.12
CA PHE A 582 28.46 -8.90 -31.98
C PHE A 582 28.73 -7.43 -32.25
N ILE A 583 30.00 -7.08 -32.32
CA ILE A 583 30.47 -5.74 -32.62
C ILE A 583 31.41 -5.84 -33.81
N LYS A 584 31.16 -5.01 -34.82
CA LYS A 584 31.98 -4.89 -36.02
C LYS A 584 32.43 -3.46 -36.20
N SER A 585 33.73 -3.28 -36.40
CA SER A 585 34.29 -2.00 -36.84
C SER A 585 34.20 -1.90 -38.37
N LEU A 586 33.48 -0.90 -38.87
CA LEU A 586 33.40 -0.64 -40.32
C LEU A 586 34.69 -0.01 -40.86
N ASN A 587 35.51 0.56 -39.99
CA ASN A 587 36.78 1.18 -40.38
C ASN A 587 37.89 0.15 -40.58
N THR A 588 37.89 -0.95 -39.82
CA THR A 588 38.97 -1.97 -39.83
C THR A 588 38.50 -3.36 -40.27
N ASP A 589 37.20 -3.55 -40.48
CA ASP A 589 36.53 -4.84 -40.73
C ASP A 589 36.73 -5.89 -39.64
N GLN A 590 37.24 -5.48 -38.46
CA GLN A 590 37.43 -6.36 -37.32
C GLN A 590 36.10 -6.65 -36.63
N VAL A 591 35.89 -7.91 -36.26
CA VAL A 591 34.68 -8.41 -35.61
C VAL A 591 35.04 -9.07 -34.28
N TRP A 592 34.30 -8.74 -33.22
CA TRP A 592 34.39 -9.39 -31.92
C TRP A 592 33.02 -9.48 -31.26
N SER A 593 32.92 -10.25 -30.18
CA SER A 593 31.71 -10.39 -29.38
C SER A 593 31.82 -9.54 -28.10
N ALA A 594 30.71 -8.98 -27.64
CA ALA A 594 30.66 -8.14 -26.44
C ALA A 594 31.07 -8.92 -25.17
N THR A 595 30.89 -10.24 -25.19
CA THR A 595 31.39 -11.21 -24.21
C THR A 595 32.41 -12.16 -24.87
N LEU A 596 32.98 -13.13 -24.14
CA LEU A 596 33.95 -14.06 -24.71
C LEU A 596 33.31 -15.04 -25.71
N ALA A 597 32.17 -15.62 -25.35
CA ALA A 597 31.34 -16.41 -26.26
C ALA A 597 30.61 -15.48 -27.27
N PRO A 598 30.37 -15.94 -28.51
CA PRO A 598 30.60 -17.31 -29.00
C PRO A 598 31.97 -17.51 -29.71
N PHE A 599 32.79 -16.47 -29.86
CA PHE A 599 34.05 -16.58 -30.62
C PHE A 599 35.20 -17.21 -29.82
N HIS A 600 35.23 -17.02 -28.50
CA HIS A 600 36.32 -17.46 -27.63
C HIS A 600 37.72 -16.97 -28.05
N VAL A 601 37.78 -15.86 -28.78
CA VAL A 601 39.02 -15.17 -29.12
C VAL A 601 39.47 -14.37 -27.90
N GLU A 602 40.70 -14.65 -27.46
CA GLU A 602 41.33 -13.98 -26.31
C GLU A 602 41.46 -12.47 -26.59
N PRO A 603 40.83 -11.61 -25.76
CA PRO A 603 40.96 -10.16 -25.85
C PRO A 603 42.19 -9.64 -25.10
N ASP A 604 42.53 -8.36 -25.28
CA ASP A 604 43.63 -7.70 -24.56
C ASP A 604 43.38 -7.67 -23.05
N PHE A 605 42.10 -7.52 -22.66
CA PHE A 605 41.65 -7.64 -21.28
C PHE A 605 40.27 -8.28 -21.22
N TYR A 606 40.05 -9.14 -20.22
CA TYR A 606 38.73 -9.70 -19.92
C TYR A 606 38.52 -9.84 -18.41
N ARG A 607 37.37 -9.37 -17.94
CA ARG A 607 36.95 -9.56 -16.55
C ARG A 607 35.43 -9.65 -16.46
N VAL A 608 34.96 -10.56 -15.62
CA VAL A 608 33.55 -10.70 -15.29
C VAL A 608 33.33 -10.42 -13.82
N ARG A 609 32.27 -9.68 -13.50
CA ARG A 609 31.81 -9.42 -12.14
C ARG A 609 30.33 -9.79 -12.03
N PHE A 610 30.03 -10.74 -11.17
CA PHE A 610 28.67 -11.10 -10.81
C PHE A 610 28.31 -10.43 -9.49
N PHE A 611 27.35 -9.51 -9.56
CA PHE A 611 26.73 -8.83 -8.44
C PHE A 611 25.46 -9.59 -8.04
N GLN A 612 24.68 -9.07 -7.08
CA GLN A 612 23.40 -9.71 -6.71
C GLN A 612 22.28 -9.36 -7.70
N ASP A 613 22.31 -8.13 -8.19
CA ASP A 613 21.31 -7.54 -9.08
C ASP A 613 21.66 -7.66 -10.56
N ARG A 614 22.94 -7.84 -10.89
CA ARG A 614 23.44 -7.78 -12.28
C ARG A 614 24.67 -8.62 -12.55
N ALA A 615 24.87 -8.96 -13.83
CA ALA A 615 26.15 -9.44 -14.35
C ALA A 615 26.84 -8.35 -15.17
N SER A 616 28.14 -8.15 -14.97
CA SER A 616 28.94 -7.19 -15.73
C SER A 616 30.16 -7.86 -16.35
N PHE A 617 30.31 -7.69 -17.67
CA PHE A 617 31.45 -8.15 -18.45
C PHE A 617 32.24 -6.93 -18.92
N PHE A 618 33.55 -6.98 -18.75
CA PHE A 618 34.50 -5.97 -19.18
C PHE A 618 35.46 -6.62 -20.16
N ARG A 619 35.58 -6.07 -21.36
CA ARG A 619 36.44 -6.56 -22.43
C ARG A 619 37.13 -5.38 -23.10
N GLU A 620 38.43 -5.47 -23.31
CA GLU A 620 39.19 -4.52 -24.14
C GLU A 620 39.63 -5.25 -25.40
N THR A 621 39.44 -4.64 -26.56
CA THR A 621 39.88 -5.22 -27.84
C THR A 621 40.35 -4.11 -28.76
N ALA A 622 41.64 -4.15 -29.09
CA ALA A 622 42.35 -3.09 -29.78
C ALA A 622 42.21 -1.73 -29.05
N ASN A 623 41.47 -0.78 -29.61
CA ASN A 623 41.28 0.57 -29.03
C ASN A 623 39.88 0.76 -28.41
N PHE A 624 39.12 -0.32 -28.20
CA PHE A 624 37.74 -0.24 -27.72
C PHE A 624 37.54 -0.97 -26.41
N ASP A 625 36.98 -0.24 -25.45
CA ASP A 625 36.47 -0.81 -24.21
C ASP A 625 35.00 -1.19 -24.41
N THR A 626 34.66 -2.43 -24.10
CA THR A 626 33.30 -2.95 -24.15
C THR A 626 32.87 -3.36 -22.74
N LYS A 627 31.84 -2.70 -22.21
CA LYS A 627 31.18 -3.06 -20.96
C LYS A 627 29.77 -3.57 -21.24
N THR A 628 29.49 -4.83 -20.90
CA THR A 628 28.15 -5.41 -21.00
C THR A 628 27.55 -5.62 -19.63
N GLU A 629 26.37 -5.06 -19.38
CA GLU A 629 25.61 -5.24 -18.13
C GLU A 629 24.28 -5.93 -18.40
N VAL A 630 23.96 -6.96 -17.61
CA VAL A 630 22.73 -7.74 -17.75
C VAL A 630 21.94 -7.75 -16.44
N ILE A 631 20.65 -7.43 -16.52
CA ILE A 631 19.69 -7.49 -15.41
C ILE A 631 18.38 -8.17 -15.83
N VAL A 632 17.59 -8.58 -14.84
CA VAL A 632 16.17 -8.93 -15.02
C VAL A 632 15.32 -7.84 -14.38
N SER A 633 14.34 -7.32 -15.12
CA SER A 633 13.43 -6.28 -14.63
C SER A 633 12.61 -6.78 -13.44
N THR A 634 12.50 -5.96 -12.41
CA THR A 634 11.76 -6.31 -11.19
C THR A 634 10.26 -6.23 -11.37
N GLU A 635 9.79 -5.41 -12.31
CA GLU A 635 8.37 -5.14 -12.56
C GLU A 635 7.83 -5.99 -13.72
N ASP A 636 8.67 -6.24 -14.73
CA ASP A 636 8.26 -6.88 -15.98
C ASP A 636 9.05 -8.18 -16.22
N ASN A 637 8.44 -9.14 -16.93
CA ASN A 637 9.11 -10.36 -17.37
C ASN A 637 10.04 -10.10 -18.55
N ALA A 638 11.10 -9.33 -18.28
CA ALA A 638 12.06 -8.87 -19.27
C ALA A 638 13.50 -8.93 -18.76
N GLU A 639 14.43 -9.31 -19.64
CA GLU A 639 15.86 -9.09 -19.46
C GLU A 639 16.33 -7.86 -20.23
N ILE A 640 17.32 -7.17 -19.67
CA ILE A 640 17.91 -5.96 -20.25
C ILE A 640 19.42 -6.18 -20.32
N ARG A 641 19.98 -6.03 -21.53
CA ARG A 641 21.41 -6.16 -21.82
C ARG A 641 21.92 -4.84 -22.39
N ARG A 642 22.68 -4.09 -21.60
CA ARG A 642 23.26 -2.80 -21.99
C ARG A 642 24.73 -2.98 -22.35
N VAL A 643 25.11 -2.61 -23.57
CA VAL A 643 26.49 -2.64 -24.06
C VAL A 643 26.98 -1.20 -24.21
N THR A 644 27.93 -0.81 -23.36
CA THR A 644 28.62 0.48 -23.44
C THR A 644 29.95 0.29 -24.15
N LEU A 645 30.18 1.09 -25.19
CA LEU A 645 31.40 1.09 -25.98
C LEU A 645 32.11 2.43 -25.81
N THR A 646 33.41 2.40 -25.54
CA THR A 646 34.25 3.60 -25.47
C THR A 646 35.39 3.50 -26.48
N ASN A 647 35.57 4.54 -27.29
CA ASN A 647 36.66 4.61 -28.26
C ASN A 647 37.87 5.30 -27.63
N HIS A 648 38.95 4.56 -27.36
CA HIS A 648 40.22 5.09 -26.88
C HIS A 648 41.21 5.44 -28.00
N GLY A 649 40.80 5.24 -29.27
CA GLY A 649 41.60 5.59 -30.44
C GLY A 649 41.60 7.09 -30.74
N THR A 650 42.49 7.50 -31.64
CA THR A 650 42.64 8.91 -32.07
C THR A 650 41.77 9.30 -33.26
N LYS A 651 41.01 8.35 -33.83
CA LYS A 651 40.14 8.55 -35.00
C LYS A 651 38.69 8.20 -34.67
N GLU A 652 37.76 8.81 -35.38
CA GLU A 652 36.34 8.43 -35.35
C GLU A 652 36.15 6.98 -35.82
N ALA A 653 35.29 6.24 -35.13
CA ALA A 653 34.94 4.87 -35.44
C ALA A 653 33.43 4.71 -35.69
N SER A 654 33.09 4.02 -36.77
CA SER A 654 31.73 3.57 -37.07
C SER A 654 31.60 2.09 -36.72
N LEU A 655 30.72 1.77 -35.78
CA LEU A 655 30.54 0.41 -35.26
C LEU A 655 29.13 -0.10 -35.58
N GLU A 656 29.03 -1.36 -36.00
CA GLU A 656 27.78 -2.10 -36.07
C GLU A 656 27.64 -3.04 -34.87
N ILE A 657 26.54 -2.92 -34.14
CA ILE A 657 26.20 -3.76 -33.00
C ILE A 657 25.01 -4.62 -33.40
N THR A 658 25.21 -5.95 -33.39
CA THR A 658 24.20 -6.93 -33.84
C THR A 658 23.89 -7.91 -32.71
N SER A 659 22.63 -7.98 -32.27
CA SER A 659 22.18 -9.01 -31.34
C SER A 659 21.84 -10.32 -32.05
N PHE A 660 21.86 -11.42 -31.33
CA PHE A 660 21.41 -12.73 -31.81
C PHE A 660 20.94 -13.59 -30.65
N PHE A 661 19.75 -14.17 -30.78
CA PHE A 661 19.36 -15.36 -30.02
C PHE A 661 18.38 -16.21 -30.83
N GLU A 662 18.30 -17.49 -30.47
CA GLU A 662 17.35 -18.43 -31.05
C GLU A 662 16.09 -18.53 -30.16
N PRO A 663 14.90 -18.10 -30.61
CA PRO A 663 13.68 -18.23 -29.82
C PRO A 663 13.18 -19.68 -29.76
N ALA A 664 12.97 -20.21 -28.54
CA ALA A 664 12.42 -21.56 -28.34
C ALA A 664 10.90 -21.56 -28.16
N LEU A 665 10.37 -20.61 -27.37
CA LEU A 665 8.94 -20.43 -27.08
C LEU A 665 8.21 -21.74 -26.71
N SER A 666 8.89 -22.62 -25.98
CA SER A 666 8.38 -23.94 -25.58
C SER A 666 9.11 -24.44 -24.32
N ARG A 667 8.63 -25.54 -23.75
CA ARG A 667 9.36 -26.24 -22.69
C ARG A 667 10.63 -26.86 -23.26
N GLN A 668 11.69 -26.89 -22.45
CA GLN A 668 12.99 -27.43 -22.86
C GLN A 668 12.90 -28.88 -23.37
N ASP A 669 12.21 -29.76 -22.65
CA ASP A 669 12.08 -31.18 -23.02
C ASP A 669 11.39 -31.36 -24.38
N SER A 670 10.41 -30.49 -24.68
CA SER A 670 9.70 -30.49 -25.96
C SER A 670 10.57 -29.97 -27.11
N ASP A 671 11.37 -28.92 -26.89
CA ASP A 671 12.32 -28.42 -27.89
C ASP A 671 13.42 -29.45 -28.18
N LEU A 672 13.91 -30.15 -27.15
CA LEU A 672 14.93 -31.20 -27.30
C LEU A 672 14.42 -32.40 -28.10
N ALA A 673 13.18 -32.84 -27.87
CA ALA A 673 12.60 -33.98 -28.56
C ALA A 673 12.38 -33.74 -30.06
N HIS A 674 11.79 -32.59 -30.43
CA HIS A 674 11.47 -32.29 -31.84
C HIS A 674 11.72 -30.81 -32.20
N PRO A 675 12.99 -30.39 -32.38
CA PRO A 675 13.35 -28.98 -32.63
C PRO A 675 12.76 -28.43 -33.94
N ALA A 676 12.91 -29.17 -35.04
CA ALA A 676 12.42 -28.75 -36.35
C ALA A 676 10.90 -28.56 -36.36
N PHE A 677 10.18 -29.45 -35.65
CA PHE A 677 8.74 -29.31 -35.47
C PHE A 677 8.39 -28.10 -34.61
N ASN A 678 9.18 -27.80 -33.58
CA ASN A 678 8.96 -26.64 -32.72
C ASN A 678 9.05 -25.33 -33.51
N ASN A 679 10.05 -25.21 -34.39
CA ASN A 679 10.30 -24.01 -35.20
C ASN A 679 9.14 -23.66 -36.15
N LEU A 680 8.42 -24.66 -36.70
CA LEU A 680 7.30 -24.43 -37.64
C LEU A 680 6.14 -23.63 -37.04
N PHE A 681 6.04 -23.56 -35.71
CA PHE A 681 4.96 -22.83 -35.02
C PHE A 681 5.35 -21.42 -34.58
N VAL A 682 6.60 -21.01 -34.79
CA VAL A 682 7.09 -19.68 -34.40
C VAL A 682 7.02 -18.76 -35.61
N GLN A 683 6.32 -17.64 -35.44
CA GLN A 683 6.21 -16.59 -36.46
C GLN A 683 6.87 -15.32 -35.95
N THR A 684 7.44 -14.54 -36.87
CA THR A 684 8.13 -13.29 -36.55
C THR A 684 7.48 -12.09 -37.25
N GLU A 685 7.42 -10.96 -36.57
CA GLU A 685 6.81 -9.71 -37.03
C GLU A 685 7.70 -8.53 -36.62
N PRO A 686 7.96 -7.55 -37.49
CA PRO A 686 8.69 -6.35 -37.12
C PRO A 686 7.78 -5.33 -36.41
N VAL A 687 8.32 -4.66 -35.39
CA VAL A 687 7.65 -3.58 -34.65
C VAL A 687 8.37 -2.28 -34.98
N HIS A 688 8.05 -1.70 -36.15
CA HIS A 688 8.77 -0.55 -36.70
C HIS A 688 8.72 0.70 -35.80
N GLU A 689 7.58 0.96 -35.15
CA GLU A 689 7.39 2.12 -34.27
C GLU A 689 8.37 2.18 -33.08
N HIS A 690 8.84 1.01 -32.65
CA HIS A 690 9.68 0.84 -31.46
C HIS A 690 11.02 0.16 -31.76
N ASN A 691 11.44 0.11 -33.03
CA ASN A 691 12.72 -0.48 -33.44
C ASN A 691 12.92 -1.93 -32.93
N GLY A 692 11.88 -2.76 -33.03
CA GLY A 692 11.85 -4.09 -32.43
C GLY A 692 11.42 -5.22 -33.34
N LEU A 693 11.54 -6.45 -32.83
CA LEU A 693 10.99 -7.68 -33.39
C LEU A 693 10.07 -8.35 -32.37
N LEU A 694 8.99 -8.94 -32.85
CA LEU A 694 8.08 -9.78 -32.09
C LEU A 694 8.10 -11.20 -32.65
N ALA A 695 8.34 -12.19 -31.81
CA ALA A 695 8.13 -13.60 -32.13
C ALA A 695 6.92 -14.10 -31.34
N PHE A 696 6.06 -14.90 -31.97
CA PHE A 696 4.95 -15.53 -31.28
C PHE A 696 4.72 -16.96 -31.74
N ARG A 697 4.22 -17.77 -30.81
CA ARG A 697 3.86 -19.16 -31.09
C ARG A 697 2.41 -19.25 -31.51
N ARG A 698 2.13 -19.89 -32.64
CA ARG A 698 0.74 -20.18 -33.06
C ARG A 698 0.09 -21.21 -32.11
N PRO A 699 -1.08 -20.93 -31.53
CA PRO A 699 -1.83 -21.89 -30.72
C PRO A 699 -2.22 -23.12 -31.55
N ARG A 700 -2.19 -24.33 -30.96
CA ARG A 700 -2.64 -25.57 -31.63
C ARG A 700 -4.11 -25.84 -31.36
N SER A 701 -4.63 -25.34 -30.24
CA SER A 701 -6.02 -25.39 -29.81
C SER A 701 -6.41 -24.10 -29.08
N GLU A 702 -7.70 -23.82 -28.90
CA GLU A 702 -8.18 -22.66 -28.11
C GLU A 702 -7.73 -22.68 -26.64
N LYS A 703 -7.29 -23.84 -26.14
CA LYS A 703 -6.80 -24.02 -24.76
C LYS A 703 -5.30 -23.79 -24.61
N ASP A 704 -4.56 -23.68 -25.71
CA ASP A 704 -3.11 -23.46 -25.63
C ASP A 704 -2.79 -21.99 -25.33
N PRO A 705 -1.86 -21.73 -24.39
CA PRO A 705 -1.47 -20.37 -24.07
C PRO A 705 -0.78 -19.71 -25.28
N SER A 706 -1.21 -18.51 -25.62
CA SER A 706 -0.51 -17.67 -26.59
C SER A 706 0.78 -17.12 -25.96
N LEU A 707 1.92 -17.37 -26.59
CA LEU A 707 3.23 -16.96 -26.08
C LEU A 707 3.87 -15.98 -27.05
N PHE A 708 4.30 -14.83 -26.52
CA PHE A 708 4.95 -13.77 -27.28
C PHE A 708 6.30 -13.44 -26.66
N VAL A 709 7.30 -13.20 -27.50
CA VAL A 709 8.62 -12.66 -27.12
C VAL A 709 8.88 -11.41 -27.94
N LEU A 710 9.18 -10.33 -27.24
CA LEU A 710 9.58 -9.05 -27.81
C LEU A 710 11.09 -8.89 -27.67
N HIS A 711 11.76 -8.42 -28.73
CA HIS A 711 13.15 -7.99 -28.69
C HIS A 711 13.28 -6.57 -29.23
N LEU A 712 13.88 -5.66 -28.47
CA LEU A 712 14.02 -4.24 -28.80
C LEU A 712 15.48 -3.81 -28.78
N VAL A 713 15.78 -2.73 -29.49
CA VAL A 713 17.06 -2.02 -29.38
C VAL A 713 16.85 -0.52 -29.19
N THR A 714 17.53 0.05 -28.21
CA THR A 714 17.62 1.50 -28.00
C THR A 714 19.09 1.93 -27.95
N VAL A 715 19.36 3.15 -28.41
CA VAL A 715 20.72 3.71 -28.47
C VAL A 715 20.76 5.02 -27.68
N GLU A 716 21.67 5.11 -26.73
CA GLU A 716 22.04 6.32 -26.02
C GLU A 716 23.30 6.90 -26.67
N GLY A 717 23.12 7.80 -27.63
CA GLY A 717 24.20 8.41 -28.40
C GLY A 717 23.81 8.68 -29.86
N GLU A 718 24.79 9.03 -30.69
CA GLU A 718 24.58 9.24 -32.12
C GLU A 718 24.41 7.89 -32.82
N SER A 719 23.26 7.71 -33.48
CA SER A 719 22.95 6.50 -34.24
C SER A 719 22.79 6.83 -35.71
N VAL A 720 23.24 5.92 -36.57
CA VAL A 720 23.28 6.10 -38.03
C VAL A 720 22.31 5.12 -38.69
N GLY A 721 21.49 5.62 -39.61
CA GLY A 721 20.58 4.80 -40.42
C GLY A 721 19.40 4.19 -39.65
N THR A 722 18.65 3.33 -40.35
CA THR A 722 17.51 2.57 -39.80
C THR A 722 17.97 1.28 -39.13
N VAL A 723 17.12 0.68 -38.30
CA VAL A 723 17.39 -0.64 -37.70
C VAL A 723 17.31 -1.69 -38.79
N GLN A 724 18.34 -2.55 -38.84
CA GLN A 724 18.31 -3.75 -39.67
C GLN A 724 17.96 -4.97 -38.81
N TYR A 725 17.30 -5.95 -39.38
CA TYR A 725 16.91 -7.16 -38.68
C TYR A 725 17.02 -8.42 -39.54
N GLU A 726 17.20 -9.55 -38.86
CA GLU A 726 17.20 -10.87 -39.50
C GLU A 726 16.41 -11.84 -38.61
N THR A 727 15.53 -12.61 -39.24
CA THR A 727 14.70 -13.60 -38.53
C THR A 727 14.94 -15.03 -38.97
N ASP A 728 15.74 -15.26 -40.02
CA ASP A 728 16.08 -16.59 -40.53
C ASP A 728 17.51 -17.00 -40.14
N ARG A 729 17.63 -18.11 -39.40
CA ARG A 729 18.92 -18.63 -38.92
C ARG A 729 19.86 -19.01 -40.05
N GLY A 730 19.34 -19.58 -41.13
CA GLY A 730 20.12 -19.99 -42.30
C GLY A 730 20.74 -18.79 -43.02
N LYS A 731 20.01 -17.67 -43.09
CA LYS A 731 20.53 -16.40 -43.62
C LYS A 731 21.52 -15.72 -42.67
N PHE A 732 21.28 -15.81 -41.37
CA PHE A 732 22.17 -15.21 -40.38
C PHE A 732 23.53 -15.92 -40.30
N ILE A 733 23.50 -17.24 -40.10
CA ILE A 733 24.71 -18.06 -39.91
C ILE A 733 25.39 -18.38 -41.24
N GLY A 734 24.61 -18.75 -42.26
CA GLY A 734 25.12 -19.20 -43.56
C GLY A 734 25.39 -20.72 -43.61
N ARG A 735 25.34 -21.29 -44.83
CA ARG A 735 25.51 -22.72 -45.06
C ARG A 735 26.91 -23.20 -44.64
N GLY A 736 26.98 -24.29 -43.87
CA GLY A 736 28.23 -24.91 -43.43
C GLY A 736 28.98 -24.15 -42.33
N LYS A 737 28.38 -23.10 -41.79
CA LYS A 737 28.92 -22.26 -40.72
C LYS A 737 28.13 -22.49 -39.42
N ASP A 738 28.64 -21.95 -38.32
CA ASP A 738 27.94 -21.89 -37.04
C ASP A 738 28.01 -20.48 -36.43
N ILE A 739 27.48 -20.30 -35.23
CA ILE A 739 27.41 -18.98 -34.57
C ILE A 739 28.79 -18.41 -34.19
N SER A 740 29.87 -19.21 -34.27
CA SER A 740 31.24 -18.72 -34.11
C SER A 740 31.81 -18.10 -35.40
N CYS A 741 31.13 -18.23 -36.53
CA CYS A 741 31.50 -17.59 -37.79
C CYS A 741 30.25 -17.24 -38.64
N PRO A 742 29.36 -16.34 -38.18
CA PRO A 742 28.11 -16.05 -38.88
C PRO A 742 28.33 -15.18 -40.13
N ALA A 743 27.74 -15.58 -41.26
CA ALA A 743 27.84 -14.85 -42.54
C ALA A 743 27.25 -13.43 -42.47
N ALA A 744 26.20 -13.22 -41.68
CA ALA A 744 25.53 -11.93 -41.55
C ALA A 744 26.43 -10.79 -41.08
N LEU A 745 27.54 -11.04 -40.38
CA LEU A 745 28.44 -9.96 -39.93
C LEU A 745 29.27 -9.35 -41.07
N HIS A 746 29.29 -9.97 -42.25
CA HIS A 746 30.03 -9.49 -43.41
C HIS A 746 29.13 -9.02 -44.56
N GLN A 747 27.81 -8.96 -44.34
CA GLN A 747 26.82 -8.53 -45.32
C GLN A 747 25.66 -7.76 -44.66
N PRO A 748 24.89 -6.94 -45.40
CA PRO A 748 23.67 -6.34 -44.89
C PRO A 748 22.64 -7.39 -44.47
N LEU A 749 21.86 -7.14 -43.42
CA LEU A 749 20.75 -8.03 -43.05
C LEU A 749 19.61 -7.88 -44.05
N THR A 750 18.87 -8.97 -44.28
CA THR A 750 17.87 -9.01 -45.36
C THR A 750 16.53 -8.35 -45.01
N ASN A 751 16.32 -7.97 -43.73
CA ASN A 751 15.08 -7.38 -43.22
C ASN A 751 13.83 -8.24 -43.54
N THR A 752 14.01 -9.56 -43.64
CA THR A 752 12.89 -10.49 -43.82
C THR A 752 12.26 -10.86 -42.49
N SER A 753 10.94 -11.04 -42.49
CA SER A 753 10.12 -11.43 -41.34
C SER A 753 8.97 -12.32 -41.80
N GLY A 754 8.32 -13.04 -40.89
CA GLY A 754 7.15 -13.86 -41.17
C GLY A 754 7.37 -15.33 -40.79
N GLN A 755 6.93 -16.24 -41.68
CA GLN A 755 7.08 -17.68 -41.50
C GLN A 755 8.46 -18.12 -41.99
N VAL A 756 9.36 -18.39 -41.04
CA VAL A 756 10.73 -18.84 -41.28
C VAL A 756 10.88 -20.26 -40.75
N LEU A 757 11.64 -21.10 -41.46
CA LEU A 757 11.81 -22.52 -41.10
C LEU A 757 12.66 -22.71 -39.83
N ASP A 758 13.57 -21.78 -39.57
CA ASP A 758 14.49 -21.80 -38.42
C ASP A 758 14.62 -20.37 -37.89
N PRO A 759 13.76 -19.95 -36.94
CA PRO A 759 13.68 -18.56 -36.50
C PRO A 759 14.89 -18.16 -35.64
N VAL A 760 15.33 -16.91 -35.83
CA VAL A 760 16.25 -16.18 -34.94
C VAL A 760 15.67 -14.79 -34.65
N MET A 761 16.18 -14.15 -33.61
CA MET A 761 15.88 -12.76 -33.30
C MET A 761 17.19 -12.00 -33.30
N SER A 762 17.39 -11.15 -34.31
CA SER A 762 18.60 -10.35 -34.48
C SER A 762 18.25 -8.93 -34.90
N LEU A 763 18.77 -7.96 -34.16
CA LEU A 763 18.66 -6.53 -34.44
C LEU A 763 20.06 -5.95 -34.61
N ARG A 764 20.26 -5.12 -35.64
CA ARG A 764 21.51 -4.39 -35.89
C ARG A 764 21.29 -2.88 -35.86
N ARG A 765 22.16 -2.19 -35.12
CA ARG A 765 22.30 -0.74 -35.11
C ARG A 765 23.71 -0.32 -35.44
N GLN A 766 23.84 0.79 -36.15
CA GLN A 766 25.11 1.46 -36.38
C GLN A 766 25.22 2.68 -35.47
N ILE A 767 26.38 2.85 -34.85
CA ILE A 767 26.72 4.01 -34.02
C ILE A 767 28.02 4.63 -34.51
N LYS A 768 28.22 5.91 -34.19
CA LYS A 768 29.47 6.62 -34.39
C LYS A 768 30.06 7.03 -33.06
N LEU A 769 31.38 6.86 -32.92
CA LEU A 769 32.14 7.21 -31.73
C LEU A 769 33.37 8.02 -32.12
N GLY A 770 33.40 9.29 -31.71
CA GLY A 770 34.60 10.11 -31.75
C GLY A 770 35.70 9.64 -30.77
N PRO A 771 36.93 10.16 -30.89
CA PRO A 771 38.00 9.90 -29.93
C PRO A 771 37.59 10.22 -28.49
N GLY A 772 37.73 9.27 -27.56
CA GLY A 772 37.36 9.41 -26.15
C GLY A 772 35.85 9.37 -25.86
N GLN A 773 35.00 9.21 -26.88
CA GLN A 773 33.55 9.18 -26.73
C GLN A 773 33.05 7.78 -26.34
N SER A 774 31.97 7.73 -25.56
CA SER A 774 31.22 6.52 -25.25
C SER A 774 29.78 6.59 -25.76
N ALA A 775 29.21 5.45 -26.11
CA ALA A 775 27.77 5.29 -26.36
C ALA A 775 27.28 3.96 -25.78
N ALA A 776 26.00 3.90 -25.41
CA ALA A 776 25.37 2.69 -24.91
C ALA A 776 24.27 2.20 -25.86
N VAL A 777 24.27 0.91 -26.14
CA VAL A 777 23.23 0.21 -26.90
C VAL A 777 22.55 -0.79 -25.97
N THR A 778 21.26 -0.62 -25.76
CA THR A 778 20.47 -1.45 -24.83
C THR A 778 19.53 -2.35 -25.61
N PHE A 779 19.65 -3.66 -25.39
CA PHE A 779 18.75 -4.67 -25.90
C PHE A 779 17.81 -5.13 -24.79
N VAL A 780 16.51 -5.16 -25.08
CA VAL A 780 15.49 -5.64 -24.14
C VAL A 780 14.80 -6.85 -24.74
N THR A 781 14.77 -7.95 -24.00
CA THR A 781 14.03 -9.16 -24.39
C THR A 781 12.95 -9.45 -23.35
N ALA A 782 11.68 -9.35 -23.73
CA ALA A 782 10.55 -9.55 -22.84
C ALA A 782 9.68 -10.71 -23.32
N GLN A 783 8.97 -11.37 -22.40
CA GLN A 783 7.98 -12.39 -22.73
C GLN A 783 6.64 -12.09 -22.06
N GLY A 784 5.54 -12.31 -22.76
CA GLY A 784 4.19 -12.21 -22.21
C GLY A 784 3.16 -13.00 -22.99
N SER A 785 1.88 -12.72 -22.67
CA SER A 785 0.74 -13.55 -23.07
C SER A 785 -0.10 -12.96 -24.20
N SER A 786 0.10 -11.68 -24.52
CA SER A 786 -0.64 -11.01 -25.59
C SER A 786 0.22 -10.03 -26.38
N ARG A 787 -0.16 -9.82 -27.66
CA ARG A 787 0.46 -8.80 -28.52
C ARG A 787 0.34 -7.39 -27.93
N THR A 788 -0.83 -7.05 -27.38
CA THR A 788 -1.09 -5.73 -26.78
C THR A 788 -0.20 -5.45 -25.57
N GLU A 789 0.03 -6.46 -24.73
CA GLU A 789 0.98 -6.38 -23.61
C GLU A 789 2.40 -6.12 -24.11
N MET A 790 2.86 -6.84 -25.14
CA MET A 790 4.19 -6.65 -25.72
C MET A 790 4.36 -5.26 -26.34
N LEU A 791 3.36 -4.73 -27.04
CA LEU A 791 3.43 -3.37 -27.59
C LEU A 791 3.49 -2.29 -26.51
N LYS A 792 2.80 -2.47 -25.37
CA LYS A 792 2.93 -1.56 -24.22
C LYS A 792 4.34 -1.60 -23.63
N LEU A 793 4.94 -2.78 -23.51
CA LEU A 793 6.33 -2.91 -23.07
C LEU A 793 7.31 -2.30 -24.09
N ALA A 794 7.02 -2.44 -25.39
CA ALA A 794 7.78 -1.79 -26.46
C ALA A 794 7.79 -0.26 -26.29
N GLY A 795 6.62 0.34 -26.05
CA GLY A 795 6.51 1.76 -25.73
C GLY A 795 7.26 2.18 -24.46
N LYS A 796 7.15 1.40 -23.38
CA LYS A 796 7.85 1.66 -22.09
C LYS A 796 9.37 1.66 -22.26
N TYR A 797 9.93 0.61 -22.87
CA TYR A 797 11.38 0.40 -22.98
C TYR A 797 12.03 1.07 -24.19
N SER A 798 11.25 1.72 -25.06
CA SER A 798 11.78 2.63 -26.08
C SER A 798 12.42 3.89 -25.49
N ASP A 799 12.01 4.29 -24.27
CA ASP A 799 12.63 5.37 -23.51
C ASP A 799 13.89 4.87 -22.77
N PRO A 800 15.10 5.38 -23.06
CA PRO A 800 16.33 4.99 -22.36
C PRO A 800 16.26 5.17 -20.84
N ALA A 801 15.51 6.17 -20.35
CA ALA A 801 15.35 6.38 -18.91
C ALA A 801 14.61 5.22 -18.23
N ALA A 802 13.74 4.49 -18.94
CA ALA A 802 13.10 3.28 -18.43
C ALA A 802 14.11 2.15 -18.19
N GLY A 803 15.10 2.02 -19.08
CA GLY A 803 16.22 1.10 -18.89
C GLY A 803 17.00 1.41 -17.62
N GLN A 804 17.40 2.68 -17.42
CA GLN A 804 18.12 3.09 -16.22
C GLN A 804 17.33 2.86 -14.93
N ARG A 805 16.02 3.19 -14.92
CA ARG A 805 15.14 2.91 -13.76
C ARG A 805 15.12 1.42 -13.41
N ALA A 806 15.10 0.54 -14.40
CA ALA A 806 15.11 -0.90 -14.16
C ALA A 806 16.41 -1.38 -13.47
N PHE A 807 17.57 -0.78 -13.80
CA PHE A 807 18.83 -1.05 -13.09
C PHE A 807 18.76 -0.64 -11.61
N ASP A 808 18.27 0.56 -11.32
CA ASP A 808 18.16 1.07 -9.94
C ASP A 808 17.19 0.22 -9.09
N MET A 809 16.10 -0.25 -9.71
CA MET A 809 15.13 -1.14 -9.05
C MET A 809 15.68 -2.55 -8.81
N ALA A 810 16.39 -3.12 -9.78
CA ALA A 810 17.05 -4.43 -9.62
C ALA A 810 18.04 -4.40 -8.45
N TYR A 811 18.85 -3.35 -8.36
CA TYR A 811 19.75 -3.12 -7.23
C TYR A 811 18.99 -3.06 -5.90
N THR A 812 17.96 -2.22 -5.83
CA THR A 812 17.14 -2.05 -4.61
C THR A 812 16.49 -3.37 -4.16
N ARG A 813 15.91 -4.12 -5.09
CA ARG A 813 15.28 -5.42 -4.81
C ARG A 813 16.28 -6.44 -4.26
N SER A 814 17.49 -6.49 -4.82
CA SER A 814 18.53 -7.44 -4.38
C SER A 814 18.92 -7.21 -2.91
N LEU A 815 19.03 -5.94 -2.49
CA LEU A 815 19.32 -5.58 -1.10
C LEU A 815 18.19 -6.00 -0.16
N VAL A 816 16.93 -5.75 -0.56
CA VAL A 816 15.74 -6.15 0.21
C VAL A 816 15.65 -7.67 0.34
N GLU A 817 15.85 -8.41 -0.75
CA GLU A 817 15.75 -9.87 -0.77
C GLU A 817 16.82 -10.53 0.11
N ARG A 818 18.07 -10.05 0.05
CA ARG A 818 19.14 -10.55 0.93
C ARG A 818 18.82 -10.37 2.41
N ARG A 819 18.30 -9.19 2.78
CA ARG A 819 17.88 -8.88 4.16
C ARG A 819 16.70 -9.76 4.57
N PHE A 820 15.72 -9.94 3.69
CA PHE A 820 14.55 -10.78 3.94
C PHE A 820 14.92 -12.26 4.18
N LEU A 821 15.83 -12.81 3.37
CA LEU A 821 16.28 -14.20 3.49
C LEU A 821 17.33 -14.41 4.60
N ASN A 822 17.75 -13.35 5.29
CA ASN A 822 18.78 -13.36 6.33
C ASN A 822 20.07 -14.08 5.89
N LEU A 823 20.47 -13.90 4.61
CA LEU A 823 21.66 -14.55 4.06
C LEU A 823 22.92 -13.76 4.39
N SER A 824 23.88 -14.44 5.04
CA SER A 824 25.22 -13.88 5.21
C SER A 824 25.92 -13.74 3.85
N PRO A 825 26.81 -12.74 3.68
CA PRO A 825 27.60 -12.59 2.46
C PRO A 825 28.33 -13.87 2.03
N GLN A 826 28.85 -14.63 3.00
CA GLN A 826 29.57 -15.87 2.78
C GLN A 826 28.67 -16.99 2.27
N LEU A 827 27.48 -17.15 2.88
CA LEU A 827 26.52 -18.16 2.46
C LEU A 827 26.00 -17.86 1.05
N LEU A 828 25.69 -16.59 0.76
CA LEU A 828 25.26 -16.17 -0.57
C LEU A 828 26.32 -16.45 -1.65
N ALA A 829 27.59 -16.14 -1.38
CA ALA A 829 28.68 -16.44 -2.31
C ALA A 829 28.82 -17.95 -2.58
N ALA A 830 28.73 -18.77 -1.52
CA ALA A 830 28.79 -20.24 -1.63
C ALA A 830 27.60 -20.81 -2.43
N SER A 831 26.37 -20.34 -2.17
CA SER A 831 25.17 -20.74 -2.92
C SER A 831 25.30 -20.43 -4.41
N GLN A 832 25.84 -19.27 -4.75
CA GLN A 832 26.05 -18.89 -6.15
C GLN A 832 27.17 -19.70 -6.84
N GLN A 833 28.20 -20.14 -6.11
CA GLN A 833 29.23 -21.03 -6.66
C GLN A 833 28.68 -22.42 -7.00
N ALA A 834 27.74 -22.93 -6.21
CA ALA A 834 27.13 -24.24 -6.45
C ALA A 834 26.34 -24.32 -7.77
N ILE A 835 25.87 -23.19 -8.32
CA ILE A 835 25.04 -23.14 -9.55
C ILE A 835 25.73 -23.85 -10.73
N GLY A 836 27.03 -23.61 -10.94
CA GLY A 836 27.76 -24.24 -12.05
C GLY A 836 27.77 -25.76 -11.95
N HIS A 837 27.90 -26.30 -10.74
CA HIS A 837 27.89 -27.74 -10.47
C HIS A 837 26.49 -28.37 -10.54
N LEU A 838 25.43 -27.57 -10.39
CA LEU A 838 24.05 -28.02 -10.50
C LEU A 838 23.56 -28.04 -11.94
N VAL A 839 23.89 -27.01 -12.72
CA VAL A 839 23.42 -26.83 -14.09
C VAL A 839 24.24 -27.63 -15.11
N PHE A 840 25.55 -27.70 -14.95
CA PHE A 840 26.43 -28.44 -15.85
C PHE A 840 26.85 -29.75 -15.21
N LEU A 841 27.21 -30.73 -16.05
CA LEU A 841 27.76 -32.00 -15.59
C LEU A 841 29.10 -31.77 -14.86
N SER A 842 29.00 -31.69 -13.53
CA SER A 842 30.15 -31.51 -12.64
C SER A 842 31.12 -32.69 -12.71
N PRO A 843 32.45 -32.47 -12.61
CA PRO A 843 33.44 -33.53 -12.43
C PRO A 843 33.10 -34.49 -11.28
N THR A 844 32.46 -33.98 -10.21
CA THR A 844 31.98 -34.81 -9.08
C THR A 844 30.82 -35.74 -9.42
N ARG A 845 30.09 -35.48 -10.52
CA ARG A 845 29.08 -36.41 -11.05
C ARG A 845 29.70 -37.41 -12.03
N ARG A 846 30.69 -36.97 -12.83
CA ARG A 846 31.41 -37.84 -13.79
C ARG A 846 32.12 -39.03 -13.14
N GLN A 847 32.59 -38.91 -11.90
CA GLN A 847 33.20 -40.06 -11.20
C GLN A 847 32.24 -41.27 -11.06
N TYR A 848 30.93 -41.05 -11.17
CA TYR A 848 29.91 -42.11 -11.15
C TYR A 848 29.48 -42.56 -12.54
N GLU A 849 30.05 -42.01 -13.62
CA GLU A 849 29.67 -42.32 -15.01
C GLU A 849 29.85 -43.81 -15.31
N GLU A 850 30.98 -44.40 -14.91
CA GLU A 850 31.20 -45.85 -15.04
C GLU A 850 30.19 -46.66 -14.21
N VAL A 851 29.81 -46.18 -13.03
CA VAL A 851 28.85 -46.86 -12.15
C VAL A 851 27.44 -46.81 -12.75
N ILE A 852 27.04 -45.67 -13.30
CA ILE A 852 25.76 -45.46 -14.00
C ILE A 852 25.71 -46.31 -15.28
N ALA A 853 26.79 -46.34 -16.06
CA ALA A 853 26.87 -47.14 -17.28
C ALA A 853 26.84 -48.65 -17.01
N ARG A 854 27.41 -49.10 -15.89
CA ARG A 854 27.33 -50.50 -15.43
C ARG A 854 25.98 -50.85 -14.81
N ASN A 855 25.14 -49.87 -14.50
CA ASN A 855 23.81 -50.13 -13.96
C ASN A 855 22.89 -50.63 -15.08
N THR A 856 22.63 -51.94 -15.09
CA THR A 856 21.70 -52.61 -16.01
C THR A 856 20.31 -52.81 -15.40
N LEU A 857 20.10 -52.40 -14.15
CA LEU A 857 18.86 -52.60 -13.42
C LEU A 857 17.89 -51.44 -13.67
N ALA A 858 16.63 -51.77 -13.92
CA ALA A 858 15.54 -50.79 -13.98
C ALA A 858 15.13 -50.34 -12.55
N GLN A 859 14.22 -49.37 -12.45
CA GLN A 859 13.65 -48.85 -11.19
C GLN A 859 13.24 -49.97 -10.20
N GLN A 860 12.73 -51.09 -10.71
CA GLN A 860 12.33 -52.26 -9.91
C GLN A 860 13.51 -52.95 -9.21
N GLY A 861 14.73 -52.84 -9.74
CA GLY A 861 15.93 -53.38 -9.11
C GLY A 861 16.31 -52.68 -7.80
N LEU A 862 15.81 -51.46 -7.57
CA LEU A 862 15.98 -50.72 -6.32
C LEU A 862 15.08 -51.24 -5.20
N TRP A 863 13.95 -51.90 -5.54
CA TRP A 863 13.04 -52.46 -4.55
C TRP A 863 13.68 -53.59 -3.74
N ALA A 864 14.55 -54.39 -4.37
CA ALA A 864 15.33 -55.42 -3.69
C ALA A 864 16.34 -54.85 -2.68
N GLN A 865 16.67 -53.56 -2.80
CA GLN A 865 17.49 -52.80 -1.85
C GLN A 865 16.64 -52.01 -0.83
N GLY A 866 15.32 -52.23 -0.81
CA GLY A 866 14.39 -51.56 0.10
C GLY A 866 14.04 -50.12 -0.29
N ILE A 867 14.37 -49.68 -1.51
CA ILE A 867 14.11 -48.32 -2.01
C ILE A 867 12.95 -48.40 -3.00
N SER A 868 11.75 -47.94 -2.61
CA SER A 868 10.54 -47.93 -3.43
C SER A 868 9.99 -46.51 -3.63
N GLY A 869 9.25 -46.29 -4.72
CA GLY A 869 8.64 -45.01 -5.08
C GLY A 869 8.69 -44.70 -6.57
N ASP A 870 7.93 -43.70 -7.02
CA ASP A 870 7.83 -43.28 -8.42
C ASP A 870 9.09 -42.54 -8.92
N ASN A 871 9.92 -42.04 -8.00
CA ASN A 871 11.23 -41.42 -8.28
C ASN A 871 12.24 -41.75 -7.15
N PRO A 872 12.73 -43.00 -7.09
CA PRO A 872 13.52 -43.55 -5.98
C PRO A 872 14.98 -43.10 -5.93
#